data_AF-A0A8C1LGJ9-F1
#
_entry.id   AF-A0A8C1LGJ9-F1
#
_cell.length_a   1.000
_cell.length_b   1.000
_cell.length_c   1.000
_cell.angle_alpha   90.00
_cell.angle_beta   90.00
_cell.angle_gamma   90.00
#
_symmetry.space_group_name_H-M   'P 1'
#
loop_
_entity.id
_entity.type
_entity.pdbx_description
1 polymer ?
#
loop_
_entity_poly.entity_id
_entity_poly.type
_entity_poly.pdbx_seq_one_letter_code
_entity_poly.pdbx_strand_id
1 'polypeptide(L)'
;MPKQDLSWIPNLLKKRVCTTFVEDSFSNGSRCQCGATRDSHPSVALGDYFSAAIVSHWDSTQHSSEQPTDAYGELEFAGAGKRHSYFLRLSSTTDPSVVFNIMRQTWKLGQPNLVVSVVGGEGRSKVKCWVREVLRQGLVKAAQSTGAWIITSGLKEGIGKCVGEAVRDHATAVSSVNLNKVVPIGVAPWGMVHNRVQLVDPEGSFPTKYFVQSTPRGTCSLDNNYKAFLLVDDGSEGRKGGEVGFRGRLEDYISRQRPGTKLNRMALCSSYALELALKNSMPWLVLAGSGGLANLVSDIVENVQSDLMSTFGGAEEEEGSPKMVLRERITTKVKNHFPSEQDMDKLVDKVLTIYQNKDLISIYHAEGADDFDTVMLKVLVQASKHRVSVTTNPYVDELKLAVTWNRVDIAKSELFSGNIDWKYEDLEESMTDALENDKPQFVRLFIDNGLNIVNYLTYSRLEGLYDSISKTSQAGKLLQHFLEERINESNGQTCHVSLYEVSLLLENLLGEVCPPFYRHLLKVDAASTRRKALKKICKVLKEECPYRQVMCKHPWLCLFLWAVLQNRGEMAIFCWEMCGESVLTALGGCKILRELSKLETETDSKLSMKELATKFECMAHDVFSTCYQTKANYSYKLLIRKSNLWGGATCLKMAMAADTRYFFSHDGVQSLLSQIWWGDMERGTELWKLALTMIIPPLVYTNLIDFKKADNGEEVKSGMAPPPTATDCNYGETVFSFADIKHNEGDHEDSNNIRRLTKGSAMNPQSGKCPFWVSRWKQFWYAPVTSFIGNVVMYFLFLFLYAYVLLVDFKPPPPEGPAVSEYVLYFWVFTFICEEIRETFIVDSKTFCQRLMLYFHDVWNKFDVLAISLFIAGLCCRMFSWSFNTGRGILCMDYMVFTLRLIHIFAIHRQLGPQIIILGKMIKDAFFFLFFLGVILSAYGVASQALLYQYDPSPDRVFRRVLYRPYLHIFGHIPVEEIDTGSYWDRDCTDNLTLINEGNEPCRDTSHNWLVVILLVIFLLVTNILLVNLLIATFSYTFSKVQECSDTYWKFQRYNLIVEYHFRPTLAPPFIILSHINLLIKRLLRKVPSTKHHRFGKVRNELQFKQTCTGHSSPVLKVFISRIDQNTSCFFKVDNVDRRLRTLESDIEYCTSSLQWIMETLSQSSTVKSPKAHPTRKAFISASNEK
;
A
#
# COMPACT_ATOMS: atom_id res chain seq x y z
N MET A 1 -27.88 -14.93 -4.91
CA MET A 1 -28.21 -15.05 -3.46
C MET A 1 -29.14 -16.24 -3.26
N PRO A 2 -29.17 -16.93 -2.11
CA PRO A 2 -30.09 -18.04 -1.88
C PRO A 2 -31.55 -17.56 -1.79
N LYS A 3 -32.49 -18.39 -2.27
CA LYS A 3 -33.95 -18.09 -2.36
C LYS A 3 -34.62 -17.73 -1.02
N GLN A 4 -34.03 -18.07 0.12
CA GLN A 4 -34.65 -17.89 1.45
C GLN A 4 -34.61 -16.45 1.98
N ASP A 5 -33.73 -15.57 1.49
CA ASP A 5 -33.51 -14.23 2.07
C ASP A 5 -34.48 -13.13 1.55
N LEU A 6 -35.35 -13.44 0.58
CA LEU A 6 -36.15 -12.42 -0.14
C LEU A 6 -37.68 -12.62 -0.07
N SER A 7 -38.13 -13.60 0.72
CA SER A 7 -39.57 -13.91 0.93
C SER A 7 -40.37 -12.78 1.59
N TRP A 8 -39.70 -11.78 2.15
CA TRP A 8 -40.32 -10.60 2.75
C TRP A 8 -40.71 -9.53 1.71
N ILE A 9 -40.17 -9.57 0.48
CA ILE A 9 -40.43 -8.57 -0.56
C ILE A 9 -41.93 -8.49 -0.93
N PRO A 10 -42.64 -9.60 -1.18
CA PRO A 10 -44.08 -9.56 -1.48
C PRO A 10 -44.93 -9.05 -0.31
N ASN A 11 -44.44 -9.20 0.93
CA ASN A 11 -45.15 -8.72 2.13
C ASN A 11 -45.04 -7.20 2.31
N LEU A 12 -43.96 -6.59 1.81
CA LEU A 12 -43.68 -5.17 1.98
C LEU A 12 -44.06 -4.33 0.75
N LEU A 13 -43.82 -4.87 -0.45
CA LEU A 13 -44.05 -4.17 -1.71
C LEU A 13 -45.32 -4.64 -2.41
N LYS A 14 -46.04 -3.67 -2.95
CA LYS A 14 -47.31 -3.90 -3.65
C LYS A 14 -47.22 -3.51 -5.12
N LYS A 15 -48.08 -4.11 -5.94
CA LYS A 15 -48.37 -3.78 -7.35
C LYS A 15 -49.79 -3.21 -7.46
N ARG A 16 -50.14 -2.59 -8.60
CA ARG A 16 -51.51 -2.11 -8.87
C ARG A 16 -52.19 -2.94 -9.95
N VAL A 17 -53.48 -3.18 -9.79
CA VAL A 17 -54.33 -3.88 -10.75
C VAL A 17 -55.63 -3.12 -10.95
N CYS A 18 -56.03 -2.90 -12.20
CA CYS A 18 -57.30 -2.24 -12.54
C CYS A 18 -58.49 -3.07 -12.04
N THR A 19 -59.38 -2.45 -11.26
CA THR A 19 -60.54 -3.10 -10.63
C THR A 19 -61.88 -2.59 -11.13
N THR A 20 -61.92 -1.57 -11.97
CA THR A 20 -63.15 -1.04 -12.55
C THR A 20 -62.97 -0.86 -14.06
N PHE A 21 -63.86 -1.46 -14.85
CA PHE A 21 -63.84 -1.32 -16.31
C PHE A 21 -64.52 -0.02 -16.74
N VAL A 22 -63.74 0.92 -17.31
CA VAL A 22 -64.23 2.19 -17.87
C VAL A 22 -64.02 2.12 -19.38
N GLU A 23 -65.07 2.24 -20.20
CA GLU A 23 -64.97 2.08 -21.65
C GLU A 23 -64.17 3.22 -22.32
N ASP A 24 -63.22 2.84 -23.20
CA ASP A 24 -62.47 3.79 -24.01
C ASP A 24 -63.23 4.09 -25.31
N SER A 25 -63.64 5.36 -25.46
CA SER A 25 -64.43 5.87 -26.58
C SER A 25 -63.73 5.72 -27.93
N PHE A 26 -62.40 5.62 -27.97
CA PHE A 26 -61.63 5.41 -29.20
C PHE A 26 -61.61 3.96 -29.68
N SER A 27 -62.08 3.01 -28.87
CA SER A 27 -61.90 1.57 -29.10
C SER A 27 -63.21 0.79 -29.31
N ASN A 28 -64.34 1.48 -29.54
CA ASN A 28 -65.67 0.88 -29.68
C ASN A 28 -66.01 -0.11 -28.54
N GLY A 29 -65.65 0.21 -27.29
CA GLY A 29 -65.96 -0.61 -26.11
C GLY A 29 -65.12 -1.89 -25.94
N SER A 30 -64.12 -2.14 -26.79
CA SER A 30 -63.27 -3.34 -26.71
C SER A 30 -62.15 -3.25 -25.67
N ARG A 31 -61.76 -2.04 -25.29
CA ARG A 31 -60.71 -1.78 -24.30
C ARG A 31 -61.21 -0.88 -23.18
N CYS A 32 -60.66 -1.11 -22.00
CA CYS A 32 -60.79 -0.18 -20.89
C CYS A 32 -59.91 1.05 -21.15
N GLN A 33 -60.26 2.19 -20.54
CA GLN A 33 -59.40 3.37 -20.46
C GLN A 33 -58.10 3.12 -19.69
N CYS A 34 -57.94 2.00 -18.97
CA CYS A 34 -56.62 1.59 -18.48
C CYS A 34 -55.70 1.04 -19.60
N GLY A 35 -56.26 0.73 -20.79
CA GLY A 35 -55.55 0.18 -21.96
C GLY A 35 -55.60 -1.34 -22.08
N ALA A 36 -56.02 -2.04 -21.03
CA ALA A 36 -56.16 -3.51 -21.01
C ALA A 36 -57.47 -3.97 -21.68
N THR A 37 -57.47 -5.18 -22.23
CA THR A 37 -58.66 -5.76 -22.88
C THR A 37 -59.71 -6.16 -21.84
N ARG A 38 -60.97 -6.30 -22.27
CA ARG A 38 -62.06 -6.74 -21.39
C ARG A 38 -61.77 -8.07 -20.68
N ASP A 39 -61.13 -9.01 -21.36
CA ASP A 39 -60.80 -10.35 -20.82
C ASP A 39 -59.65 -10.34 -19.79
N SER A 40 -58.84 -9.29 -19.77
CA SER A 40 -57.70 -9.14 -18.84
C SER A 40 -58.09 -8.63 -17.46
N HIS A 41 -59.35 -8.18 -17.29
CA HIS A 41 -59.86 -7.68 -16.03
C HIS A 41 -60.39 -8.84 -15.15
N PRO A 42 -60.21 -8.79 -13.82
CA PRO A 42 -60.83 -9.77 -12.93
C PRO A 42 -62.36 -9.70 -13.05
N SER A 43 -63.05 -10.83 -12.84
CA SER A 43 -64.53 -10.90 -12.94
C SER A 43 -65.25 -9.84 -12.10
N VAL A 44 -64.65 -9.46 -10.96
CA VAL A 44 -65.10 -8.39 -10.06
C VAL A 44 -65.17 -7.03 -10.77
N ALA A 45 -64.25 -6.74 -11.68
CA ALA A 45 -64.18 -5.46 -12.40
C ALA A 45 -65.21 -5.33 -13.54
N LEU A 46 -65.80 -6.45 -13.95
CA LEU A 46 -66.83 -6.53 -14.99
C LEU A 46 -68.27 -6.58 -14.41
N GLY A 47 -68.40 -6.80 -13.10
CA GLY A 47 -69.68 -7.03 -12.41
C GLY A 47 -70.41 -5.75 -11.96
N ASP A 48 -69.72 -4.63 -11.81
CA ASP A 48 -70.27 -3.37 -11.30
C ASP A 48 -70.85 -2.47 -12.42
N TYR A 49 -71.95 -2.90 -13.03
CA TYR A 49 -72.66 -2.11 -14.05
C TYR A 49 -73.19 -0.75 -13.54
N PHE A 50 -73.40 -0.59 -12.23
CA PHE A 50 -73.89 0.66 -11.63
C PHE A 50 -72.79 1.73 -11.46
N SER A 51 -71.53 1.33 -11.25
CA SER A 51 -70.40 2.26 -11.07
C SER A 51 -69.80 2.71 -12.40
N ALA A 52 -69.88 1.88 -13.45
CA ALA A 52 -69.36 2.18 -14.79
C ALA A 52 -70.14 3.26 -15.53
N ALA A 53 -71.42 3.49 -15.20
CA ALA A 53 -72.27 4.48 -15.87
C ALA A 53 -72.07 5.93 -15.39
N ILE A 54 -71.40 6.15 -14.26
CA ILE A 54 -71.21 7.47 -13.63
C ILE A 54 -69.82 8.05 -13.92
N VAL A 55 -68.84 7.21 -14.26
CA VAL A 55 -67.44 7.62 -14.43
C VAL A 55 -67.08 7.71 -15.91
N SER A 56 -66.80 8.93 -16.39
CA SER A 56 -66.37 9.18 -17.78
C SER A 56 -64.85 9.07 -17.99
N HIS A 57 -64.05 9.16 -16.91
CA HIS A 57 -62.59 9.18 -16.95
C HIS A 57 -61.98 8.21 -15.94
N TRP A 58 -61.06 7.37 -16.40
CA TRP A 58 -60.28 6.47 -15.58
C TRP A 58 -59.12 7.21 -14.89
N ASP A 59 -59.04 7.01 -13.58
CA ASP A 59 -57.95 7.46 -12.71
C ASP A 59 -57.38 6.26 -11.93
N SER A 60 -56.05 6.08 -12.02
CA SER A 60 -55.32 5.01 -11.34
C SER A 60 -55.65 4.94 -9.85
N THR A 61 -55.74 6.08 -9.14
CA THR A 61 -55.90 6.05 -7.68
C THR A 61 -57.24 5.49 -7.22
N GLN A 62 -58.32 5.78 -7.95
CA GLN A 62 -59.69 5.40 -7.63
C GLN A 62 -60.13 4.07 -8.27
N HIS A 63 -59.56 3.75 -9.44
CA HIS A 63 -60.02 2.66 -10.30
C HIS A 63 -59.06 1.44 -10.34
N SER A 64 -58.02 1.45 -9.49
CA SER A 64 -57.11 0.32 -9.29
C SER A 64 -56.93 0.00 -7.80
N SER A 65 -56.62 -1.26 -7.50
CA SER A 65 -56.34 -1.75 -6.15
C SER A 65 -54.89 -2.24 -6.01
N GLU A 66 -54.35 -2.18 -4.79
CA GLU A 66 -53.01 -2.68 -4.49
C GLU A 66 -53.02 -4.17 -4.10
N GLN A 67 -52.12 -4.96 -4.69
CA GLN A 67 -51.92 -6.38 -4.40
C GLN A 67 -50.44 -6.67 -4.08
N PRO A 68 -50.09 -7.82 -3.46
CA PRO A 68 -48.69 -8.22 -3.29
C PRO A 68 -47.93 -8.29 -4.62
N THR A 69 -46.65 -7.91 -4.60
CA THR A 69 -45.79 -7.93 -5.79
C THR A 69 -45.43 -9.36 -6.19
N ASP A 70 -45.47 -9.63 -7.49
CA ASP A 70 -45.26 -10.92 -8.13
C ASP A 70 -44.10 -10.92 -9.14
N ALA A 71 -43.34 -9.83 -9.25
CA ALA A 71 -42.25 -9.69 -10.22
C ALA A 71 -41.06 -8.97 -9.58
N TYR A 72 -40.08 -9.76 -9.14
CA TYR A 72 -38.83 -9.28 -8.54
C TYR A 72 -37.72 -10.32 -8.69
N GLY A 73 -36.47 -9.84 -8.79
CA GLY A 73 -35.31 -10.71 -8.75
C GLY A 73 -34.15 -10.28 -9.64
N GLU A 74 -33.45 -11.26 -10.21
CA GLU A 74 -32.30 -11.07 -11.10
C GLU A 74 -32.67 -11.40 -12.56
N LEU A 75 -32.35 -10.48 -13.45
CA LEU A 75 -32.63 -10.51 -14.88
C LEU A 75 -31.35 -10.85 -15.67
N GLU A 76 -31.44 -11.85 -16.56
CA GLU A 76 -30.41 -12.18 -17.54
C GLU A 76 -30.97 -11.98 -18.96
N PHE A 77 -30.31 -11.12 -19.75
CA PHE A 77 -30.71 -10.86 -21.13
C PHE A 77 -30.17 -11.94 -22.05
N ALA A 78 -31.03 -12.60 -22.83
CA ALA A 78 -30.61 -13.64 -23.77
C ALA A 78 -29.65 -13.07 -24.83
N GLY A 79 -28.44 -13.64 -24.93
CA GLY A 79 -27.42 -13.27 -25.92
C GLY A 79 -26.51 -12.09 -25.54
N ALA A 80 -26.78 -11.41 -24.42
CA ALA A 80 -25.80 -10.52 -23.78
C ALA A 80 -25.01 -11.36 -22.75
N GLY A 81 -23.70 -11.10 -22.56
CA GLY A 81 -22.85 -11.89 -21.66
C GLY A 81 -23.37 -11.99 -20.21
N LYS A 82 -22.73 -12.80 -19.35
CA LYS A 82 -23.10 -13.11 -17.95
C LYS A 82 -23.14 -11.89 -16.99
N ARG A 83 -23.94 -10.86 -17.27
CA ARG A 83 -24.21 -9.72 -16.40
C ARG A 83 -25.66 -9.81 -15.93
N HIS A 84 -25.85 -9.94 -14.62
CA HIS A 84 -27.16 -9.94 -13.99
C HIS A 84 -27.58 -8.51 -13.69
N SER A 85 -28.82 -8.16 -14.04
CA SER A 85 -29.44 -6.87 -13.68
C SER A 85 -30.51 -7.12 -12.63
N TYR A 86 -30.66 -6.25 -11.65
CA TYR A 86 -31.76 -6.38 -10.69
C TYR A 86 -33.05 -5.80 -11.27
N PHE A 87 -34.21 -6.38 -10.97
CA PHE A 87 -35.49 -5.78 -11.31
C PHE A 87 -36.48 -5.91 -10.16
N LEU A 88 -37.35 -4.91 -10.03
CA LEU A 88 -38.38 -4.83 -9.00
C LEU A 88 -39.63 -4.13 -9.54
N ARG A 89 -40.77 -4.84 -9.55
CA ARG A 89 -42.09 -4.24 -9.78
C ARG A 89 -42.60 -3.60 -8.50
N LEU A 90 -43.10 -2.36 -8.58
CA LEU A 90 -43.62 -1.62 -7.43
C LEU A 90 -44.74 -0.68 -7.83
N SER A 91 -45.66 -0.40 -6.91
CA SER A 91 -46.78 0.52 -7.09
C SER A 91 -46.29 1.96 -7.20
N SER A 92 -46.94 2.77 -8.03
CA SER A 92 -46.69 4.21 -8.14
C SER A 92 -46.79 4.97 -6.81
N THR A 93 -47.54 4.44 -5.84
CA THR A 93 -47.76 4.99 -4.49
C THR A 93 -46.73 4.59 -3.45
N THR A 94 -45.89 3.56 -3.70
CA THR A 94 -44.92 3.03 -2.73
C THR A 94 -43.98 4.10 -2.14
N ASP A 95 -43.64 3.96 -0.86
CA ASP A 95 -42.71 4.86 -0.17
C ASP A 95 -41.26 4.65 -0.67
N PRO A 96 -40.56 5.72 -1.09
CA PRO A 96 -39.19 5.61 -1.61
C PRO A 96 -38.15 5.08 -0.61
N SER A 97 -38.39 5.21 0.71
CA SER A 97 -37.47 4.75 1.75
C SER A 97 -37.20 3.26 1.70
N VAL A 98 -38.25 2.48 1.44
CA VAL A 98 -38.21 1.03 1.28
C VAL A 98 -37.32 0.64 0.10
N VAL A 99 -37.54 1.31 -1.04
CA VAL A 99 -36.80 1.05 -2.28
C VAL A 99 -35.33 1.41 -2.13
N PHE A 100 -35.02 2.53 -1.47
CA PHE A 100 -33.64 2.93 -1.19
C PHE A 100 -32.92 1.92 -0.27
N ASN A 101 -33.60 1.40 0.74
CA ASN A 101 -33.04 0.37 1.62
C ASN A 101 -32.75 -0.93 0.87
N ILE A 102 -33.63 -1.35 -0.05
CA ILE A 102 -33.40 -2.51 -0.94
C ILE A 102 -32.15 -2.29 -1.81
N MET A 103 -32.03 -1.12 -2.44
CA MET A 103 -30.87 -0.79 -3.26
C MET A 103 -29.55 -0.87 -2.47
N ARG A 104 -29.54 -0.40 -1.22
CA ARG A 104 -28.33 -0.31 -0.39
C ARG A 104 -27.98 -1.63 0.30
N GLN A 105 -28.94 -2.26 0.97
CA GLN A 105 -28.71 -3.44 1.81
C GLN A 105 -28.77 -4.72 0.98
N THR A 106 -29.80 -4.87 0.14
CA THR A 106 -30.04 -6.10 -0.62
C THR A 106 -29.20 -6.14 -1.90
N TRP A 107 -29.29 -5.13 -2.76
CA TRP A 107 -28.53 -5.07 -4.02
C TRP A 107 -27.08 -4.62 -3.84
N LYS A 108 -26.70 -4.24 -2.61
CA LYS A 108 -25.34 -3.79 -2.25
C LYS A 108 -24.81 -2.70 -3.18
N LEU A 109 -25.68 -1.80 -3.64
CA LEU A 109 -25.25 -0.63 -4.41
C LEU A 109 -24.55 0.36 -3.47
N GLY A 110 -23.37 0.83 -3.89
CA GLY A 110 -22.62 1.86 -3.16
C GLY A 110 -23.39 3.17 -3.07
N GLN A 111 -23.17 3.95 -2.01
CA GLN A 111 -23.82 5.27 -1.86
C GLN A 111 -23.37 6.21 -2.99
N PRO A 112 -24.30 6.87 -3.70
CA PRO A 112 -23.92 7.88 -4.69
C PRO A 112 -23.43 9.14 -3.97
N ASN A 113 -22.34 9.73 -4.47
CA ASN A 113 -21.95 11.10 -4.11
C ASN A 113 -22.69 12.14 -4.95
N LEU A 114 -23.32 11.71 -6.05
CA LEU A 114 -24.09 12.54 -6.97
C LEU A 114 -25.15 11.67 -7.65
N VAL A 115 -26.34 12.22 -7.86
CA VAL A 115 -27.41 11.57 -8.64
C VAL A 115 -27.71 12.46 -9.83
N VAL A 116 -27.57 11.89 -11.03
CA VAL A 116 -27.82 12.58 -12.30
C VAL A 116 -29.05 11.98 -12.94
N SER A 117 -30.08 12.80 -13.12
CA SER A 117 -31.34 12.41 -13.71
C SER A 117 -31.35 12.85 -15.18
N VAL A 118 -31.29 11.90 -16.11
CA VAL A 118 -31.39 12.22 -17.53
C VAL A 118 -32.84 12.06 -17.95
N VAL A 119 -33.47 13.15 -18.34
CA VAL A 119 -34.79 13.16 -18.99
C VAL A 119 -34.61 13.74 -20.39
N GLY A 120 -35.38 13.24 -21.34
CA GLY A 120 -35.28 13.61 -22.75
C GLY A 120 -36.57 13.25 -23.47
N GLY A 121 -36.72 13.71 -24.71
CA GLY A 121 -37.87 13.39 -25.55
C GLY A 121 -38.08 11.88 -25.66
N GLU A 122 -39.27 11.42 -25.29
CA GLU A 122 -39.59 10.01 -25.25
C GLU A 122 -40.33 9.58 -26.51
N GLY A 123 -39.58 9.11 -27.50
CA GLY A 123 -40.09 8.53 -28.73
C GLY A 123 -38.96 8.06 -29.62
N ARG A 124 -39.29 7.57 -30.82
CA ARG A 124 -38.32 7.10 -31.82
C ARG A 124 -37.62 8.22 -32.59
N SER A 125 -37.75 9.48 -32.16
CA SER A 125 -37.03 10.61 -32.75
C SER A 125 -35.52 10.42 -32.58
N LYS A 126 -34.77 10.54 -33.68
CA LYS A 126 -33.31 10.40 -33.65
C LYS A 126 -32.69 11.55 -32.85
N VAL A 127 -31.98 11.22 -31.77
CA VAL A 127 -31.16 12.15 -31.01
C VAL A 127 -30.02 12.65 -31.91
N LYS A 128 -29.71 13.95 -31.86
CA LYS A 128 -28.61 14.55 -32.64
C LYS A 128 -27.26 13.89 -32.30
N CYS A 129 -26.38 13.74 -33.29
CA CYS A 129 -25.12 13.01 -33.12
C CYS A 129 -24.20 13.61 -32.05
N TRP A 130 -24.11 14.95 -31.97
CA TRP A 130 -23.27 15.62 -30.98
C TRP A 130 -23.79 15.44 -29.54
N VAL A 131 -25.12 15.41 -29.33
CA VAL A 131 -25.74 15.16 -28.00
C VAL A 131 -25.37 13.75 -27.53
N ARG A 132 -25.38 12.78 -28.44
CA ARG A 132 -24.91 11.41 -28.15
C ARG A 132 -23.45 11.40 -27.74
N GLU A 133 -22.59 12.21 -28.36
CA GLU A 133 -21.17 12.29 -27.98
C GLU A 133 -20.98 12.96 -26.60
N VAL A 134 -21.74 14.00 -26.28
CA VAL A 134 -21.74 14.64 -24.95
C VAL A 134 -22.16 13.63 -23.86
N LEU A 135 -23.16 12.78 -24.13
CA LEU A 135 -23.54 11.71 -23.20
C LEU A 135 -22.46 10.61 -23.12
N ARG A 136 -21.83 10.26 -24.25
CA ARG A 136 -20.81 9.21 -24.32
C ARG A 136 -19.52 9.57 -23.61
N GLN A 137 -18.98 10.76 -23.91
CA GLN A 137 -17.70 11.22 -23.38
C GLN A 137 -17.86 12.10 -22.14
N GLY A 138 -18.83 13.02 -22.12
CA GLY A 138 -19.00 13.98 -21.02
C GLY A 138 -19.67 13.36 -19.80
N LEU A 139 -20.91 12.89 -19.94
CA LEU A 139 -21.73 12.40 -18.82
C LEU A 139 -21.09 11.19 -18.12
N VAL A 140 -20.60 10.21 -18.89
CA VAL A 140 -20.00 9.01 -18.30
C VAL A 140 -18.68 9.32 -17.60
N LYS A 141 -17.85 10.21 -18.17
CA LYS A 141 -16.62 10.70 -17.52
C LYS A 141 -16.93 11.44 -16.21
N ALA A 142 -17.94 12.32 -16.22
CA ALA A 142 -18.41 13.00 -15.02
C ALA A 142 -18.87 11.99 -13.95
N ALA A 143 -19.76 11.07 -14.32
CA ALA A 143 -20.30 10.06 -13.41
C ALA A 143 -19.23 9.11 -12.85
N GLN A 144 -18.22 8.74 -13.64
CA GLN A 144 -17.09 7.93 -13.19
C GLN A 144 -16.24 8.67 -12.16
N SER A 145 -15.96 9.95 -12.41
CA SER A 145 -15.11 10.75 -11.54
C SER A 145 -15.74 10.97 -10.16
N THR A 146 -17.05 11.20 -10.10
CA THR A 146 -17.77 11.47 -8.85
C THR A 146 -18.29 10.20 -8.17
N GLY A 147 -18.44 9.09 -8.89
CA GLY A 147 -19.19 7.92 -8.42
C GLY A 147 -20.69 8.21 -8.36
N ALA A 148 -21.26 8.63 -9.50
CA ALA A 148 -22.66 9.03 -9.59
C ALA A 148 -23.60 7.87 -9.98
N TRP A 149 -24.84 7.95 -9.50
CA TRP A 149 -25.94 7.18 -10.08
C TRP A 149 -26.55 7.94 -11.25
N ILE A 150 -26.81 7.23 -12.35
CA ILE A 150 -27.48 7.78 -13.53
C ILE A 150 -28.89 7.19 -13.56
N ILE A 151 -29.90 8.03 -13.36
CA ILE A 151 -31.32 7.63 -13.39
C ILE A 151 -31.90 8.02 -14.74
N THR A 152 -32.49 7.05 -15.45
CA THR A 152 -33.17 7.24 -16.75
C THR A 152 -34.43 6.38 -16.83
N SER A 153 -35.12 6.35 -17.98
CA SER A 153 -36.26 5.45 -18.20
C SER A 153 -35.88 3.97 -18.30
N GLY A 154 -34.63 3.61 -18.59
CA GLY A 154 -34.19 2.21 -18.76
C GLY A 154 -34.80 1.46 -19.96
N LEU A 155 -35.61 2.14 -20.78
CA LEU A 155 -36.20 1.60 -21.99
C LEU A 155 -35.23 1.69 -23.17
N LYS A 156 -35.29 0.74 -24.11
CA LYS A 156 -34.47 0.71 -25.34
C LYS A 156 -34.96 1.69 -26.42
N GLU A 157 -35.51 2.84 -26.02
CA GLU A 157 -35.97 3.91 -26.90
C GLU A 157 -35.50 5.29 -26.40
N GLY A 158 -35.45 6.28 -27.32
CA GLY A 158 -35.10 7.67 -27.01
C GLY A 158 -33.72 7.84 -26.35
N ILE A 159 -33.66 8.74 -25.37
CA ILE A 159 -32.43 9.10 -24.65
C ILE A 159 -31.90 7.95 -23.78
N GLY A 160 -32.79 7.10 -23.24
CA GLY A 160 -32.43 5.98 -22.37
C GLY A 160 -31.51 4.97 -23.06
N LYS A 161 -31.77 4.72 -24.35
CA LYS A 161 -30.90 3.91 -25.22
C LYS A 161 -29.52 4.52 -25.42
N CYS A 162 -29.44 5.84 -25.69
CA CYS A 162 -28.14 6.52 -25.89
C CYS A 162 -27.28 6.48 -24.62
N VAL A 163 -27.90 6.64 -23.43
CA VAL A 163 -27.20 6.51 -22.15
C VAL A 163 -26.75 5.06 -21.92
N GLY A 164 -27.59 4.07 -22.25
CA GLY A 164 -27.22 2.66 -22.18
C GLY A 164 -26.02 2.31 -23.07
N GLU A 165 -26.02 2.79 -24.32
CA GLU A 165 -24.91 2.64 -25.26
C GLU A 165 -23.63 3.33 -24.75
N ALA A 166 -23.75 4.54 -24.19
CA ALA A 166 -22.63 5.27 -23.59
C ALA A 166 -21.98 4.50 -22.42
N VAL A 167 -22.80 3.94 -21.52
CA VAL A 167 -22.29 3.14 -20.38
C VAL A 167 -21.68 1.82 -20.85
N ARG A 168 -22.25 1.19 -21.89
CA ARG A 168 -21.68 -0.02 -22.49
C ARG A 168 -20.29 0.24 -23.07
N ASP A 169 -20.17 1.28 -23.89
CA ASP A 169 -18.91 1.63 -24.56
C ASP A 169 -17.82 1.93 -23.52
N HIS A 170 -18.17 2.59 -22.42
CA HIS A 170 -17.29 2.78 -21.26
C HIS A 170 -16.92 1.47 -20.56
N ALA A 171 -17.89 0.61 -20.30
CA ALA A 171 -17.66 -0.69 -19.67
C ALA A 171 -16.80 -1.63 -20.53
N THR A 172 -16.70 -1.40 -21.85
CA THR A 172 -15.74 -2.08 -22.73
C THR A 172 -14.36 -1.45 -22.76
N ALA A 173 -14.24 -0.13 -22.50
CA ALA A 173 -12.97 0.60 -22.54
C ALA A 173 -12.19 0.56 -21.22
N VAL A 174 -12.84 0.28 -20.09
CA VAL A 174 -12.26 0.46 -18.74
C VAL A 174 -11.93 -0.86 -18.05
N SER A 175 -10.83 -0.87 -17.28
CA SER A 175 -10.40 -1.99 -16.42
C SER A 175 -11.48 -2.41 -15.41
N SER A 176 -11.55 -3.70 -15.08
CA SER A 176 -12.54 -4.31 -14.17
C SER A 176 -12.73 -3.60 -12.81
N VAL A 177 -11.69 -2.94 -12.29
CA VAL A 177 -11.70 -2.23 -10.99
C VAL A 177 -12.60 -0.98 -10.99
N ASN A 178 -12.71 -0.27 -12.12
CA ASN A 178 -13.49 0.96 -12.23
C ASN A 178 -14.92 0.74 -12.77
N LEU A 179 -15.27 -0.50 -13.16
CA LEU A 179 -16.56 -0.82 -13.75
C LEU A 179 -17.75 -0.56 -12.82
N ASN A 180 -17.56 -0.68 -11.50
CA ASN A 180 -18.63 -0.55 -10.51
C ASN A 180 -18.93 0.91 -10.09
N LYS A 181 -18.18 1.90 -10.59
CA LYS A 181 -18.34 3.31 -10.18
C LYS A 181 -19.55 3.99 -10.83
N VAL A 182 -19.88 3.62 -12.07
CA VAL A 182 -21.04 4.17 -12.78
C VAL A 182 -22.21 3.21 -12.65
N VAL A 183 -23.28 3.64 -11.99
CA VAL A 183 -24.46 2.80 -11.74
C VAL A 183 -25.66 3.37 -12.51
N PRO A 184 -26.00 2.81 -13.70
CA PRO A 184 -27.21 3.16 -14.42
C PRO A 184 -28.43 2.45 -13.81
N ILE A 185 -29.45 3.23 -13.42
CA ILE A 185 -30.73 2.77 -12.87
C ILE A 185 -31.86 3.19 -13.82
N GLY A 186 -32.66 2.22 -14.26
CA GLY A 186 -33.82 2.45 -15.10
C GLY A 186 -35.10 2.52 -14.27
N VAL A 187 -35.86 3.62 -14.38
CA VAL A 187 -37.21 3.75 -13.81
C VAL A 187 -38.19 3.72 -14.98
N ALA A 188 -38.80 2.56 -15.20
CA ALA A 188 -39.67 2.32 -16.34
C ALA A 188 -41.12 2.08 -15.89
N PRO A 189 -42.12 2.53 -16.66
CA PRO A 189 -43.51 2.16 -16.41
C PRO A 189 -43.75 0.70 -16.83
N TRP A 190 -44.31 -0.10 -15.92
CA TRP A 190 -44.61 -1.53 -16.12
C TRP A 190 -45.56 -1.77 -17.31
N GLY A 191 -46.52 -0.86 -17.50
CA GLY A 191 -47.46 -0.87 -18.62
C GLY A 191 -46.82 -0.83 -20.01
N MET A 192 -45.58 -0.31 -20.11
CA MET A 192 -44.83 -0.18 -21.37
C MET A 192 -43.88 -1.33 -21.67
N VAL A 193 -43.56 -2.17 -20.68
CA VAL A 193 -42.54 -3.23 -20.83
C VAL A 193 -43.08 -4.35 -21.73
N HIS A 194 -42.42 -4.54 -22.87
CA HIS A 194 -42.72 -5.65 -23.78
C HIS A 194 -42.29 -6.99 -23.18
N ASN A 195 -43.02 -8.09 -23.46
CA ASN A 195 -42.77 -9.43 -22.90
C ASN A 195 -42.71 -9.49 -21.36
N ARG A 196 -43.42 -8.59 -20.66
CA ARG A 196 -43.45 -8.53 -19.18
C ARG A 196 -43.89 -9.83 -18.49
N VAL A 197 -44.63 -10.69 -19.19
CA VAL A 197 -45.06 -12.01 -18.69
C VAL A 197 -43.87 -12.90 -18.32
N GLN A 198 -42.73 -12.73 -18.99
CA GLN A 198 -41.50 -13.48 -18.66
C GLN A 198 -40.94 -13.13 -17.27
N LEU A 199 -41.28 -11.95 -16.74
CA LEU A 199 -40.75 -11.42 -15.48
C LEU A 199 -41.65 -11.73 -14.27
N VAL A 200 -42.82 -12.32 -14.49
CA VAL A 200 -43.81 -12.59 -13.43
C VAL A 200 -43.55 -13.98 -12.85
N ASP A 201 -43.22 -14.01 -11.57
CA ASP A 201 -42.99 -15.19 -10.76
C ASP A 201 -43.27 -14.86 -9.28
N PRO A 202 -44.33 -15.43 -8.67
CA PRO A 202 -44.73 -15.10 -7.30
C PRO A 202 -43.67 -15.47 -6.26
N GLU A 203 -42.82 -16.47 -6.53
CA GLU A 203 -41.72 -16.87 -5.63
C GLU A 203 -40.44 -16.03 -5.82
N GLY A 204 -40.43 -15.14 -6.82
CA GLY A 204 -39.26 -14.36 -7.21
C GLY A 204 -38.27 -15.17 -8.06
N SER A 205 -37.65 -14.51 -9.03
CA SER A 205 -36.84 -15.21 -10.04
C SER A 205 -35.34 -14.90 -9.95
N PHE A 206 -34.52 -15.94 -9.88
CA PHE A 206 -33.06 -15.84 -9.69
C PHE A 206 -32.30 -16.91 -10.50
N PRO A 207 -31.94 -16.70 -11.78
CA PRO A 207 -32.23 -15.56 -12.66
C PRO A 207 -33.30 -15.86 -13.74
N THR A 208 -34.09 -14.84 -14.12
CA THR A 208 -35.04 -14.91 -15.26
C THR A 208 -34.36 -14.60 -16.57
N LYS A 209 -34.62 -15.41 -17.61
CA LYS A 209 -34.20 -15.08 -18.98
C LYS A 209 -35.21 -14.17 -19.67
N TYR A 210 -34.77 -13.00 -20.11
CA TYR A 210 -35.59 -12.05 -20.87
C TYR A 210 -35.11 -11.90 -22.30
N PHE A 211 -36.03 -12.05 -23.24
CA PHE A 211 -35.73 -12.01 -24.68
C PHE A 211 -36.12 -10.66 -25.28
N VAL A 212 -35.12 -9.97 -25.83
CA VAL A 212 -35.30 -8.69 -26.52
C VAL A 212 -35.71 -8.96 -27.97
N GLN A 213 -36.93 -8.56 -28.34
CA GLN A 213 -37.50 -8.71 -29.69
C GLN A 213 -37.88 -7.35 -30.29
N SER A 214 -38.09 -7.31 -31.61
CA SER A 214 -38.56 -6.10 -32.31
C SER A 214 -40.00 -5.75 -31.90
N THR A 215 -40.18 -4.56 -31.30
CA THR A 215 -41.44 -4.19 -30.63
C THR A 215 -42.51 -3.60 -31.57
N PRO A 216 -43.80 -4.00 -31.42
CA PRO A 216 -44.93 -3.37 -32.10
C PRO A 216 -45.19 -1.93 -31.58
N ARG A 217 -45.95 -1.11 -32.34
CA ARG A 217 -46.25 0.28 -31.96
C ARG A 217 -46.93 0.32 -30.58
N GLY A 218 -46.32 1.01 -29.61
CA GLY A 218 -46.89 1.25 -28.28
C GLY A 218 -46.29 0.47 -27.11
N THR A 219 -45.33 -0.45 -27.30
CA THR A 219 -44.58 -1.08 -26.19
C THR A 219 -43.07 -1.05 -26.43
N CYS A 220 -42.26 -1.10 -25.38
CA CYS A 220 -40.80 -0.97 -25.42
C CYS A 220 -40.12 -2.11 -24.65
N SER A 221 -39.01 -2.62 -25.17
CA SER A 221 -38.16 -3.56 -24.43
C SER A 221 -37.25 -2.85 -23.43
N LEU A 222 -36.87 -3.54 -22.36
CA LEU A 222 -35.83 -3.09 -21.45
C LEU A 222 -34.46 -3.07 -22.14
N ASP A 223 -33.62 -2.10 -21.80
CA ASP A 223 -32.24 -2.01 -22.27
C ASP A 223 -31.35 -2.99 -21.49
N ASN A 224 -30.33 -3.60 -22.12
CA ASN A 224 -29.47 -4.58 -21.45
C ASN A 224 -28.27 -3.96 -20.71
N ASN A 225 -28.07 -2.65 -20.82
CA ASN A 225 -26.88 -1.96 -20.29
C ASN A 225 -27.06 -1.38 -18.88
N TYR A 226 -28.24 -1.56 -18.26
CA TYR A 226 -28.55 -1.04 -16.92
C TYR A 226 -28.27 -2.07 -15.83
N LYS A 227 -27.94 -1.61 -14.62
CA LYS A 227 -27.63 -2.50 -13.49
C LYS A 227 -28.88 -2.84 -12.65
N ALA A 228 -29.85 -1.94 -12.63
CA ALA A 228 -31.10 -2.13 -11.89
C ALA A 228 -32.30 -1.48 -12.60
N PHE A 229 -33.47 -2.13 -12.49
CA PHE A 229 -34.75 -1.67 -13.02
C PHE A 229 -35.79 -1.54 -11.90
N LEU A 230 -36.36 -0.34 -11.78
CA LEU A 230 -37.57 -0.09 -11.02
C LEU A 230 -38.74 -0.01 -11.99
N LEU A 231 -39.64 -0.98 -11.92
CA LEU A 231 -40.79 -1.09 -12.80
C LEU A 231 -42.02 -0.56 -12.07
N VAL A 232 -42.36 0.69 -12.33
CA VAL A 232 -43.45 1.41 -11.65
C VAL A 232 -44.79 1.03 -12.27
N ASP A 233 -45.73 0.62 -11.44
CA ASP A 233 -47.04 0.11 -11.84
C ASP A 233 -48.15 1.04 -11.35
N ASP A 234 -48.88 1.63 -12.29
CA ASP A 234 -50.06 2.46 -12.07
C ASP A 234 -51.36 1.72 -12.46
N GLY A 235 -51.28 0.44 -12.84
CA GLY A 235 -52.42 -0.34 -13.30
C GLY A 235 -52.85 -0.07 -14.74
N SER A 236 -52.08 0.72 -15.50
CA SER A 236 -52.31 0.95 -16.92
C SER A 236 -51.51 -0.01 -17.82
N GLU A 237 -52.01 -0.28 -19.02
CA GLU A 237 -51.34 -1.07 -20.04
C GLU A 237 -51.19 -0.27 -21.33
N GLY A 238 -49.99 -0.24 -21.92
CA GLY A 238 -49.79 0.50 -23.17
C GLY A 238 -49.85 2.02 -23.02
N ARG A 239 -49.92 2.54 -21.79
CA ARG A 239 -49.90 3.97 -21.47
C ARG A 239 -48.66 4.31 -20.64
N LYS A 240 -48.28 5.59 -20.69
CA LYS A 240 -47.24 6.18 -19.85
C LYS A 240 -47.92 6.95 -18.72
N GLY A 241 -47.38 6.89 -17.51
CA GLY A 241 -48.05 7.41 -16.33
C GLY A 241 -47.54 6.76 -15.04
N GLY A 242 -47.46 7.56 -13.97
CA GLY A 242 -47.06 7.10 -12.63
C GLY A 242 -45.55 7.06 -12.35
N GLU A 243 -44.71 6.75 -13.35
CA GLU A 243 -43.25 6.66 -13.17
C GLU A 243 -42.62 8.02 -12.85
N VAL A 244 -43.11 9.10 -13.45
CA VAL A 244 -42.60 10.47 -13.25
C VAL A 244 -42.81 10.93 -11.81
N GLY A 245 -44.00 10.65 -11.26
CA GLY A 245 -44.34 11.00 -9.88
C GLY A 245 -43.52 10.21 -8.86
N PHE A 246 -43.38 8.89 -9.07
CA PHE A 246 -42.54 8.06 -8.21
C PHE A 246 -41.06 8.46 -8.30
N ARG A 247 -40.53 8.66 -9.52
CA ARG A 247 -39.15 9.09 -9.75
C ARG A 247 -38.82 10.39 -9.03
N GLY A 248 -39.69 11.39 -9.09
CA GLY A 248 -39.50 12.65 -8.38
C GLY A 248 -39.44 12.48 -6.85
N ARG A 249 -40.29 11.62 -6.27
CA ARG A 249 -40.27 11.31 -4.83
C ARG A 249 -39.01 10.52 -4.42
N LEU A 250 -38.56 9.59 -5.27
CA LEU A 250 -37.34 8.83 -5.03
C LEU A 250 -36.09 9.72 -5.07
N GLU A 251 -36.00 10.58 -6.08
CA GLU A 251 -34.91 11.56 -6.21
C GLU A 251 -34.87 12.52 -5.01
N ASP A 252 -36.04 13.02 -4.57
CA ASP A 252 -36.15 13.86 -3.37
C ASP A 252 -35.72 13.12 -2.10
N TYR A 253 -36.16 11.87 -1.90
CA TYR A 253 -35.76 11.06 -0.76
C TYR A 253 -34.23 10.84 -0.71
N ILE A 254 -33.62 10.45 -1.84
CA ILE A 254 -32.17 10.21 -1.90
C ILE A 254 -31.39 11.48 -1.54
N SER A 255 -31.90 12.66 -1.92
CA SER A 255 -31.25 13.94 -1.64
C SER A 255 -31.15 14.30 -0.14
N ARG A 256 -32.02 13.72 0.71
CA ARG A 256 -32.13 14.03 2.15
C ARG A 256 -31.30 13.11 3.05
N GLN A 257 -30.72 12.03 2.52
CA GLN A 257 -30.13 10.94 3.30
C GLN A 257 -28.70 11.18 3.86
N ARG A 258 -28.05 12.34 3.62
CA ARG A 258 -26.77 12.68 4.26
C ARG A 258 -26.87 13.88 5.20
N PRO A 259 -26.38 13.77 6.45
CA PRO A 259 -26.01 14.91 7.28
C PRO A 259 -24.56 15.32 6.94
N GLY A 260 -24.38 16.49 6.32
CA GLY A 260 -23.03 17.09 6.11
C GLY A 260 -22.85 17.87 4.81
N THR A 261 -23.56 17.50 3.76
CA THR A 261 -23.66 18.26 2.50
C THR A 261 -24.96 17.82 1.82
N LYS A 262 -25.93 18.73 1.70
CA LYS A 262 -27.18 18.45 0.99
C LYS A 262 -26.83 18.17 -0.47
N LEU A 263 -27.12 16.96 -0.93
CA LEU A 263 -26.77 16.44 -2.25
C LEU A 263 -27.33 17.37 -3.34
N ASN A 264 -26.47 17.96 -4.16
CA ASN A 264 -26.88 18.81 -5.26
C ASN A 264 -27.23 17.97 -6.49
N ARG A 265 -28.35 18.34 -7.09
CA ARG A 265 -29.23 17.49 -7.91
C ARG A 265 -29.14 17.98 -9.35
N MET A 266 -29.37 17.16 -10.38
CA MET A 266 -29.36 17.68 -11.75
C MET A 266 -30.29 16.88 -12.67
N ALA A 267 -31.20 17.58 -13.35
CA ALA A 267 -32.11 17.00 -14.34
C ALA A 267 -31.90 17.61 -15.74
N LEU A 268 -31.74 16.76 -16.77
CA LEU A 268 -31.96 17.11 -18.20
C LEU A 268 -33.42 16.80 -18.55
N CYS A 269 -34.08 17.44 -19.54
CA CYS A 269 -35.55 17.61 -19.58
C CYS A 269 -36.41 16.80 -20.60
N SER A 270 -37.65 16.44 -20.18
CA SER A 270 -38.91 16.36 -20.97
C SER A 270 -40.05 17.13 -20.25
N SER A 271 -41.15 17.48 -20.94
CA SER A 271 -42.09 18.57 -20.54
C SER A 271 -42.92 18.36 -19.25
N TYR A 272 -43.23 17.13 -18.84
CA TYR A 272 -44.07 16.85 -17.65
C TYR A 272 -43.26 16.67 -16.36
N ALA A 273 -42.01 16.23 -16.46
CA ALA A 273 -41.09 16.12 -15.31
C ALA A 273 -40.64 17.50 -14.79
N LEU A 274 -40.74 18.52 -15.64
CA LEU A 274 -40.33 19.90 -15.37
C LEU A 274 -41.07 20.53 -14.19
N GLU A 275 -42.37 20.32 -14.10
CA GLU A 275 -43.23 20.95 -13.10
C GLU A 275 -42.97 20.40 -11.68
N LEU A 276 -42.77 19.09 -11.56
CA LEU A 276 -42.50 18.43 -10.28
C LEU A 276 -41.10 18.77 -9.75
N ALA A 277 -40.11 18.88 -10.64
CA ALA A 277 -38.73 19.18 -10.26
C ALA A 277 -38.48 20.68 -10.03
N LEU A 278 -39.26 21.59 -10.64
CA LEU A 278 -39.25 23.02 -10.29
C LEU A 278 -39.83 23.28 -8.90
N LYS A 279 -40.92 22.60 -8.51
CA LYS A 279 -41.48 22.66 -7.14
C LYS A 279 -40.49 22.24 -6.05
N ASN A 280 -39.54 21.37 -6.40
CA ASN A 280 -38.55 20.84 -5.47
C ASN A 280 -37.23 21.65 -5.44
N SER A 281 -37.11 22.79 -6.13
CA SER A 281 -35.89 23.64 -6.24
C SER A 281 -34.64 22.93 -6.80
N MET A 282 -34.78 22.08 -7.81
CA MET A 282 -33.68 21.35 -8.49
C MET A 282 -32.96 22.23 -9.51
N PRO A 283 -31.62 22.17 -9.67
CA PRO A 283 -30.97 22.83 -10.79
C PRO A 283 -30.99 21.97 -12.06
N TRP A 284 -31.07 22.65 -13.19
CA TRP A 284 -31.29 22.07 -14.51
C TRP A 284 -30.16 22.48 -15.45
N LEU A 285 -29.68 21.52 -16.24
CA LEU A 285 -28.80 21.82 -17.36
C LEU A 285 -29.53 21.55 -18.65
N VAL A 286 -29.62 22.59 -19.47
CA VAL A 286 -30.27 22.53 -20.76
C VAL A 286 -29.18 22.49 -21.82
N LEU A 287 -29.20 21.44 -22.65
CA LEU A 287 -28.31 21.34 -23.81
C LEU A 287 -28.89 22.23 -24.94
N ALA A 288 -28.31 23.41 -25.15
CA ALA A 288 -28.73 24.32 -26.21
C ALA A 288 -28.59 23.63 -27.58
N GLY A 289 -29.57 23.84 -28.46
CA GLY A 289 -29.57 23.23 -29.79
C GLY A 289 -29.95 21.75 -29.82
N SER A 290 -30.33 21.13 -28.70
CA SER A 290 -30.80 19.73 -28.67
C SER A 290 -32.21 19.55 -29.26
N GLY A 291 -33.01 20.63 -29.36
CA GLY A 291 -34.29 20.70 -30.06
C GLY A 291 -35.53 20.84 -29.16
N GLY A 292 -36.67 21.24 -29.76
CA GLY A 292 -37.98 21.32 -29.10
C GLY A 292 -37.98 22.23 -27.86
N LEU A 293 -38.30 21.66 -26.70
CA LEU A 293 -38.40 22.37 -25.42
C LEU A 293 -37.07 22.95 -24.94
N ALA A 294 -35.94 22.27 -25.20
CA ALA A 294 -34.63 22.74 -24.76
C ALA A 294 -34.20 24.03 -25.47
N ASN A 295 -34.54 24.16 -26.76
CA ASN A 295 -34.30 25.39 -27.52
C ASN A 295 -35.24 26.51 -27.07
N LEU A 296 -36.52 26.20 -26.83
CA LEU A 296 -37.47 27.17 -26.29
C LEU A 296 -36.98 27.75 -24.94
N VAL A 297 -36.47 26.90 -24.03
CA VAL A 297 -35.94 27.36 -22.74
C VAL A 297 -34.65 28.18 -22.91
N SER A 298 -33.73 27.75 -23.80
CA SER A 298 -32.51 28.51 -24.12
C SER A 298 -32.86 29.91 -24.64
N ASP A 299 -33.76 29.98 -25.62
CA ASP A 299 -34.19 31.23 -26.24
C ASP A 299 -34.85 32.17 -25.24
N ILE A 300 -35.61 31.64 -24.28
CA ILE A 300 -36.30 32.44 -23.25
C ILE A 300 -35.33 32.96 -22.20
N VAL A 301 -34.42 32.11 -21.71
CA VAL A 301 -33.47 32.50 -20.65
C VAL A 301 -32.44 33.51 -21.18
N GLU A 302 -31.99 33.37 -22.43
CA GLU A 302 -30.99 34.26 -23.04
C GLU A 302 -31.60 35.55 -23.60
N ASN A 303 -32.71 35.48 -24.34
CA ASN A 303 -33.21 36.64 -25.09
C ASN A 303 -34.23 37.51 -24.34
N VAL A 304 -34.95 36.98 -23.34
CA VAL A 304 -35.90 37.82 -22.58
C VAL A 304 -35.16 38.85 -21.72
N GLN A 305 -33.94 38.54 -21.27
CA GLN A 305 -33.13 39.46 -20.46
C GLN A 305 -32.48 40.58 -21.27
N SER A 306 -32.08 40.31 -22.53
CA SER A 306 -31.54 41.31 -23.45
C SER A 306 -32.63 42.23 -24.03
N ASP A 307 -33.81 41.70 -24.34
CA ASP A 307 -34.92 42.48 -24.91
C ASP A 307 -35.67 43.35 -23.89
N LEU A 308 -35.62 43.01 -22.60
CA LEU A 308 -36.12 43.90 -21.54
C LEU A 308 -35.26 45.16 -21.38
N MET A 309 -33.96 45.08 -21.70
CA MET A 309 -33.03 46.21 -21.64
C MET A 309 -33.12 47.10 -22.90
N SER A 310 -33.45 46.54 -24.07
CA SER A 310 -33.56 47.28 -25.33
C SER A 310 -34.87 48.07 -25.49
N THR A 311 -35.93 47.72 -24.74
CA THR A 311 -37.24 48.39 -24.85
C THR A 311 -37.33 49.69 -24.02
N PHE A 312 -36.38 49.97 -23.11
CA PHE A 312 -36.36 51.22 -22.32
C PHE A 312 -35.72 52.42 -23.04
N GLY A 313 -35.36 52.26 -24.32
CA GLY A 313 -34.78 53.30 -25.16
C GLY A 313 -35.69 53.78 -26.29
N GLY A 314 -36.95 54.13 -26.01
CA GLY A 314 -37.80 54.79 -27.01
C GLY A 314 -39.31 54.74 -26.78
N ALA A 315 -39.83 55.84 -26.23
CA ALA A 315 -41.16 56.44 -26.40
C ALA A 315 -42.46 55.66 -26.01
N GLU A 316 -43.15 56.30 -25.06
CA GLU A 316 -44.58 56.36 -24.73
C GLU A 316 -45.25 55.20 -23.97
N GLU A 317 -45.80 55.60 -22.82
CA GLU A 317 -46.50 54.82 -21.81
C GLU A 317 -47.89 54.40 -22.31
N GLU A 318 -48.09 53.11 -22.56
CA GLU A 318 -49.41 52.48 -22.41
C GLU A 318 -49.38 51.55 -21.19
N GLU A 319 -50.34 51.74 -20.28
CA GLU A 319 -50.55 50.98 -19.04
C GLU A 319 -50.93 49.51 -19.33
N GLY A 320 -50.00 48.72 -19.86
CA GLY A 320 -50.05 47.26 -19.88
C GLY A 320 -49.16 46.72 -18.76
N SER A 321 -49.73 46.06 -17.75
CA SER A 321 -48.94 45.46 -16.66
C SER A 321 -47.74 44.64 -17.19
N PRO A 322 -46.54 44.71 -16.58
CA PRO A 322 -45.34 44.03 -17.08
C PRO A 322 -45.49 42.49 -17.18
N LYS A 323 -46.45 41.91 -16.46
CA LYS A 323 -46.84 40.49 -16.58
C LYS A 323 -47.54 40.18 -17.90
N MET A 324 -48.35 41.10 -18.44
CA MET A 324 -49.13 40.88 -19.67
C MET A 324 -48.22 40.93 -20.90
N VAL A 325 -47.29 41.89 -20.96
CA VAL A 325 -46.28 42.01 -22.04
C VAL A 325 -45.33 40.81 -22.06
N LEU A 326 -44.92 40.32 -20.89
CA LEU A 326 -44.06 39.14 -20.77
C LEU A 326 -44.79 37.86 -21.20
N ARG A 327 -46.07 37.71 -20.83
CA ARG A 327 -46.92 36.59 -21.25
C ARG A 327 -47.11 36.57 -22.76
N GLU A 328 -47.40 37.71 -23.39
CA GLU A 328 -47.60 37.82 -24.84
C GLU A 328 -46.32 37.50 -25.64
N ARG A 329 -45.17 37.99 -25.20
CA ARG A 329 -43.85 37.66 -25.80
C ARG A 329 -43.51 36.17 -25.64
N ILE A 330 -43.86 35.54 -24.52
CA ILE A 330 -43.69 34.09 -24.35
C ILE A 330 -44.65 33.33 -25.26
N THR A 331 -45.91 33.74 -25.39
CA THR A 331 -46.90 33.10 -26.28
C THR A 331 -46.45 33.10 -27.73
N THR A 332 -45.87 34.20 -28.22
CA THR A 332 -45.34 34.27 -29.60
C THR A 332 -44.15 33.31 -29.81
N LYS A 333 -43.22 33.23 -28.86
CA LYS A 333 -42.07 32.30 -28.93
C LYS A 333 -42.50 30.84 -28.82
N VAL A 334 -43.49 30.53 -27.97
CA VAL A 334 -44.08 29.19 -27.84
C VAL A 334 -44.76 28.78 -29.15
N LYS A 335 -45.53 29.68 -29.78
CA LYS A 335 -46.20 29.43 -31.07
C LYS A 335 -45.20 29.11 -32.19
N ASN A 336 -44.03 29.73 -32.17
CA ASN A 336 -42.97 29.46 -33.15
C ASN A 336 -42.35 28.06 -32.98
N HIS A 337 -42.20 27.58 -31.74
CA HIS A 337 -41.59 26.28 -31.46
C HIS A 337 -42.60 25.11 -31.46
N PHE A 338 -43.86 25.35 -31.12
CA PHE A 338 -44.93 24.34 -31.03
C PHE A 338 -46.22 24.82 -31.74
N PRO A 339 -46.27 24.79 -33.08
CA PRO A 339 -47.44 25.25 -33.84
C PRO A 339 -48.64 24.30 -33.81
N SER A 340 -48.47 23.06 -33.30
CA SER A 340 -49.45 21.96 -33.37
C SER A 340 -50.16 21.62 -32.06
N GLU A 341 -49.91 22.36 -30.97
CA GLU A 341 -50.48 22.11 -29.64
C GLU A 341 -51.89 22.72 -29.49
N GLN A 342 -52.82 21.98 -28.89
CA GLN A 342 -54.21 22.41 -28.66
C GLN A 342 -54.38 23.23 -27.36
N ASP A 343 -53.50 23.05 -26.37
CA ASP A 343 -53.57 23.64 -25.02
C ASP A 343 -52.45 24.70 -24.79
N MET A 344 -52.44 25.75 -25.61
CA MET A 344 -51.38 26.77 -25.61
C MET A 344 -51.26 27.54 -24.29
N ASP A 345 -52.39 27.91 -23.66
CA ASP A 345 -52.39 28.69 -22.41
C ASP A 345 -51.74 27.95 -21.24
N LYS A 346 -52.01 26.65 -21.11
CA LYS A 346 -51.38 25.80 -20.07
C LYS A 346 -49.87 25.70 -20.29
N LEU A 347 -49.41 25.67 -21.54
CA LEU A 347 -48.00 25.58 -21.87
C LEU A 347 -47.29 26.90 -21.59
N VAL A 348 -47.92 28.04 -21.87
CA VAL A 348 -47.41 29.38 -21.52
C VAL A 348 -47.30 29.57 -20.01
N ASP A 349 -48.32 29.16 -19.24
CA ASP A 349 -48.29 29.25 -17.77
C ASP A 349 -47.19 28.36 -17.16
N LYS A 350 -46.97 27.17 -17.75
CA LYS A 350 -45.82 26.32 -17.40
C LYS A 350 -44.49 27.01 -17.67
N VAL A 351 -44.35 27.64 -18.84
CA VAL A 351 -43.11 28.34 -19.22
C VAL A 351 -42.84 29.58 -18.35
N LEU A 352 -43.87 30.29 -17.94
CA LEU A 352 -43.76 31.38 -16.97
C LEU A 352 -43.21 30.90 -15.62
N THR A 353 -43.65 29.72 -15.17
CA THR A 353 -43.15 29.10 -13.93
C THR A 353 -41.68 28.71 -14.03
N ILE A 354 -41.21 28.30 -15.21
CA ILE A 354 -39.79 28.06 -15.50
C ILE A 354 -39.00 29.37 -15.38
N TYR A 355 -39.49 30.44 -16.03
CA TYR A 355 -38.80 31.73 -16.08
C TYR A 355 -38.64 32.36 -14.68
N GLN A 356 -39.65 32.20 -13.81
CA GLN A 356 -39.57 32.65 -12.41
C GLN A 356 -38.41 32.00 -11.63
N ASN A 357 -37.94 30.83 -12.06
CA ASN A 357 -36.85 30.08 -11.44
C ASN A 357 -35.59 30.03 -12.33
N LYS A 358 -35.32 31.08 -13.13
CA LYS A 358 -34.17 31.14 -14.06
C LYS A 358 -32.82 30.88 -13.39
N ASP A 359 -32.67 31.22 -12.11
CA ASP A 359 -31.42 31.08 -11.36
C ASP A 359 -31.03 29.60 -11.12
N LEU A 360 -31.98 28.68 -11.27
CA LEU A 360 -31.75 27.23 -11.19
C LEU A 360 -31.44 26.60 -12.56
N ILE A 361 -31.47 27.37 -13.65
CA ILE A 361 -31.32 26.87 -15.01
C ILE A 361 -29.99 27.35 -15.58
N SER A 362 -29.22 26.42 -16.13
CA SER A 362 -27.96 26.71 -16.79
C SER A 362 -27.92 26.11 -18.19
N ILE A 363 -27.32 26.83 -19.12
CA ILE A 363 -27.32 26.49 -20.54
C ILE A 363 -25.94 25.98 -20.92
N TYR A 364 -25.88 24.80 -21.54
CA TYR A 364 -24.66 24.22 -22.08
C TYR A 364 -24.57 24.44 -23.58
N HIS A 365 -23.46 25.02 -24.02
CA HIS A 365 -23.11 25.20 -25.42
C HIS A 365 -22.09 24.16 -25.85
N ALA A 366 -22.37 23.46 -26.96
CA ALA A 366 -21.47 22.42 -27.49
C ALA A 366 -20.14 22.97 -28.03
N GLU A 367 -20.07 24.26 -28.35
CA GLU A 367 -18.89 24.94 -28.91
C GLU A 367 -18.00 25.62 -27.85
N GLY A 368 -18.32 25.45 -26.56
CA GLY A 368 -17.55 26.04 -25.45
C GLY A 368 -16.17 25.40 -25.26
N ALA A 369 -15.22 26.17 -24.69
CA ALA A 369 -13.89 25.68 -24.34
C ALA A 369 -13.86 24.73 -23.12
N ASP A 370 -14.94 24.72 -22.33
CA ASP A 370 -15.06 23.97 -21.09
C ASP A 370 -15.66 22.57 -21.35
N ASP A 371 -15.01 21.52 -20.83
CA ASP A 371 -15.52 20.15 -20.87
C ASP A 371 -16.88 20.05 -20.14
N PHE A 372 -17.78 19.18 -20.62
CA PHE A 372 -19.11 18.96 -20.05
C PHE A 372 -19.10 18.68 -18.53
N ASP A 373 -18.10 17.96 -18.03
CA ASP A 373 -17.96 17.64 -16.61
C ASP A 373 -17.68 18.90 -15.76
N THR A 374 -16.85 19.82 -16.24
CA THR A 374 -16.57 21.09 -15.55
C THR A 374 -17.81 21.98 -15.50
N VAL A 375 -18.54 22.10 -16.63
CA VAL A 375 -19.79 22.88 -16.67
C VAL A 375 -20.82 22.27 -15.73
N MET A 376 -20.96 20.94 -15.72
CA MET A 376 -21.87 20.23 -14.84
C MET A 376 -21.65 20.59 -13.37
N LEU A 377 -20.39 20.66 -12.95
CA LEU A 377 -20.02 20.98 -11.58
C LEU A 377 -20.17 22.47 -11.28
N LYS A 378 -19.88 23.36 -12.24
CA LYS A 378 -20.18 24.80 -12.14
C LYS A 378 -21.66 25.08 -11.89
N VAL A 379 -22.55 24.37 -12.58
CA VAL A 379 -24.01 24.49 -12.38
C VAL A 379 -24.43 24.11 -10.97
N LEU A 380 -23.89 23.01 -10.45
CA LEU A 380 -24.21 22.56 -9.09
C LEU A 380 -23.69 23.52 -8.02
N VAL A 381 -22.52 24.10 -8.25
CA VAL A 381 -21.92 25.13 -7.40
C VAL A 381 -22.79 26.40 -7.43
N GLN A 382 -23.14 26.91 -8.61
CA GLN A 382 -24.00 28.09 -8.75
C GLN A 382 -25.37 27.90 -8.08
N ALA A 383 -25.97 26.72 -8.26
CA ALA A 383 -27.24 26.39 -7.62
C ALA A 383 -27.16 26.29 -6.09
N SER A 384 -25.98 25.96 -5.55
CA SER A 384 -25.76 25.90 -4.10
C SER A 384 -25.76 27.30 -3.46
N LYS A 385 -25.21 28.31 -4.14
CA LYS A 385 -25.18 29.72 -3.67
C LYS A 385 -26.57 30.25 -3.30
N HIS A 386 -27.61 29.85 -4.03
CA HIS A 386 -28.98 30.32 -3.82
C HIS A 386 -29.75 29.61 -2.70
N ARG A 387 -29.28 28.46 -2.21
CA ARG A 387 -30.00 27.67 -1.17
C ARG A 387 -29.56 27.96 0.27
N VAL A 388 -28.46 28.68 0.48
CA VAL A 388 -27.86 28.85 1.81
C VAL A 388 -28.29 30.17 2.46
N SER A 389 -28.76 30.08 3.70
CA SER A 389 -29.18 31.20 4.55
C SER A 389 -27.99 31.86 5.27
N VAL A 390 -27.72 33.14 4.96
CA VAL A 390 -27.19 34.28 5.76
C VAL A 390 -26.02 34.10 6.78
N THR A 391 -25.56 32.91 7.18
CA THR A 391 -24.68 32.77 8.38
C THR A 391 -23.31 32.12 8.18
N THR A 392 -23.03 31.49 7.03
CA THR A 392 -21.68 30.95 6.69
C THR A 392 -21.24 31.42 5.31
N ASN A 393 -19.93 31.52 5.11
CA ASN A 393 -19.34 31.89 3.82
C ASN A 393 -19.84 30.92 2.73
N PRO A 394 -20.56 31.38 1.68
CA PRO A 394 -21.21 30.50 0.71
C PRO A 394 -20.23 29.60 -0.04
N TYR A 395 -18.95 29.98 -0.11
CA TYR A 395 -17.91 29.23 -0.82
C TYR A 395 -17.42 27.97 -0.08
N VAL A 396 -17.69 27.83 1.24
CA VAL A 396 -17.24 26.65 2.01
C VAL A 396 -17.95 25.38 1.55
N ASP A 397 -19.25 25.47 1.27
CA ASP A 397 -20.01 24.35 0.75
C ASP A 397 -19.56 23.98 -0.68
N GLU A 398 -19.17 24.97 -1.49
CA GLU A 398 -18.58 24.75 -2.81
C GLU A 398 -17.26 23.99 -2.70
N LEU A 399 -16.43 24.38 -1.73
CA LEU A 399 -15.16 23.71 -1.47
C LEU A 399 -15.37 22.28 -0.98
N LYS A 400 -16.30 22.04 -0.05
CA LYS A 400 -16.66 20.69 0.40
C LYS A 400 -17.14 19.83 -0.76
N LEU A 401 -17.95 20.36 -1.66
CA LEU A 401 -18.39 19.63 -2.86
C LEU A 401 -17.20 19.30 -3.78
N ALA A 402 -16.34 20.28 -4.08
CA ALA A 402 -15.14 20.05 -4.89
C ALA A 402 -14.22 18.98 -4.28
N VAL A 403 -14.04 19.01 -2.95
CA VAL A 403 -13.32 17.97 -2.20
C VAL A 403 -14.02 16.64 -2.37
N THR A 404 -15.32 16.51 -2.09
CA THR A 404 -16.07 15.24 -2.19
C THR A 404 -15.93 14.59 -3.57
N TRP A 405 -15.90 15.40 -4.62
CA TRP A 405 -15.80 14.98 -6.02
C TRP A 405 -14.37 14.74 -6.53
N ASN A 406 -13.36 15.01 -5.71
CA ASN A 406 -11.95 14.88 -6.07
C ASN A 406 -11.55 15.71 -7.32
N ARG A 407 -12.12 16.91 -7.48
CA ARG A 407 -11.85 17.83 -8.61
C ARG A 407 -11.04 19.04 -8.16
N VAL A 408 -9.75 18.83 -8.02
CA VAL A 408 -8.76 19.82 -7.56
C VAL A 408 -8.59 20.94 -8.58
N ASP A 409 -8.72 20.62 -9.87
CA ASP A 409 -8.67 21.55 -10.98
C ASP A 409 -9.69 22.68 -10.83
N ILE A 410 -10.95 22.32 -10.51
CA ILE A 410 -12.04 23.29 -10.31
C ILE A 410 -11.81 24.12 -9.06
N ALA A 411 -11.42 23.49 -7.96
CA ALA A 411 -11.10 24.23 -6.74
C ALA A 411 -9.97 25.23 -7.00
N LYS A 412 -8.91 24.81 -7.69
CA LYS A 412 -7.77 25.68 -7.99
C LYS A 412 -8.15 26.84 -8.93
N SER A 413 -8.95 26.59 -9.96
CA SER A 413 -9.31 27.60 -10.97
C SER A 413 -10.42 28.55 -10.54
N GLU A 414 -11.39 28.11 -9.74
CA GLU A 414 -12.57 28.92 -9.37
C GLU A 414 -12.46 29.46 -7.94
N LEU A 415 -12.00 28.63 -6.99
CA LEU A 415 -12.01 28.98 -5.56
C LEU A 415 -10.72 29.66 -5.09
N PHE A 416 -9.57 29.33 -5.71
CA PHE A 416 -8.25 29.84 -5.30
C PHE A 416 -7.60 30.81 -6.30
N SER A 417 -8.32 31.28 -7.32
CA SER A 417 -7.80 32.22 -8.34
C SER A 417 -7.74 33.70 -7.92
N GLY A 418 -7.74 33.99 -6.61
CA GLY A 418 -7.42 35.32 -6.07
C GLY A 418 -8.60 36.26 -5.80
N ASN A 419 -9.86 35.81 -5.95
CA ASN A 419 -11.04 36.63 -5.65
C ASN A 419 -11.64 36.38 -4.26
N ILE A 420 -11.19 35.34 -3.55
CA ILE A 420 -11.76 34.90 -2.27
C ILE A 420 -10.66 34.91 -1.20
N ASP A 421 -10.90 35.67 -0.13
CA ASP A 421 -10.04 35.68 1.05
C ASP A 421 -10.42 34.52 1.99
N TRP A 422 -9.68 33.42 1.90
CA TRP A 422 -9.90 32.25 2.75
C TRP A 422 -9.40 32.49 4.17
N LYS A 423 -10.29 32.30 5.16
CA LYS A 423 -9.89 32.24 6.56
C LYS A 423 -9.42 30.83 6.91
N TYR A 424 -8.59 30.73 7.93
CA TYR A 424 -8.09 29.46 8.44
C TYR A 424 -9.23 28.53 8.92
N GLU A 425 -10.20 29.08 9.66
CA GLU A 425 -11.35 28.34 10.21
C GLU A 425 -12.23 27.72 9.12
N ASP A 426 -12.34 28.40 7.96
CA ASP A 426 -13.14 27.94 6.82
C ASP A 426 -12.56 26.68 6.16
N LEU A 427 -11.23 26.51 6.19
CA LEU A 427 -10.51 25.41 5.54
C LEU A 427 -10.31 24.19 6.46
N GLU A 428 -10.47 24.35 7.76
CA GLU A 428 -10.16 23.34 8.77
C GLU A 428 -11.01 22.06 8.63
N GLU A 429 -12.30 22.21 8.40
CA GLU A 429 -13.21 21.07 8.21
C GLU A 429 -12.95 20.36 6.88
N SER A 430 -12.79 21.12 5.80
CA SER A 430 -12.47 20.59 4.46
C SER A 430 -11.12 19.87 4.42
N MET A 431 -10.13 20.30 5.21
CA MET A 431 -8.85 19.61 5.37
C MET A 431 -9.04 18.24 6.02
N THR A 432 -9.92 18.14 7.02
CA THR A 432 -10.22 16.87 7.69
C THR A 432 -10.91 15.90 6.74
N ASP A 433 -11.89 16.36 5.96
CA ASP A 433 -12.56 15.55 4.94
C ASP A 433 -11.62 15.10 3.81
N ALA A 434 -10.68 15.97 3.40
CA ALA A 434 -9.66 15.63 2.41
C ALA A 434 -8.66 14.58 2.92
N LEU A 435 -8.28 14.65 4.21
CA LEU A 435 -7.47 13.62 4.85
C LEU A 435 -8.26 12.31 4.92
N GLU A 436 -9.44 12.29 5.53
CA GLU A 436 -10.24 11.06 5.71
C GLU A 436 -10.50 10.31 4.41
N ASN A 437 -10.80 11.01 3.30
CA ASN A 437 -11.09 10.42 2.00
C ASN A 437 -9.87 10.15 1.09
N ASP A 438 -8.64 10.26 1.60
CA ASP A 438 -7.39 10.00 0.86
C ASP A 438 -7.20 10.88 -0.39
N LYS A 439 -7.32 12.20 -0.23
CA LYS A 439 -7.21 13.18 -1.33
C LYS A 439 -5.95 14.06 -1.17
N PRO A 440 -4.74 13.53 -1.47
CA PRO A 440 -3.47 14.22 -1.21
C PRO A 440 -3.30 15.52 -2.01
N GLN A 441 -3.90 15.61 -3.19
CA GLN A 441 -3.83 16.81 -4.03
C GLN A 441 -4.59 18.00 -3.42
N PHE A 442 -5.72 17.77 -2.75
CA PHE A 442 -6.44 18.81 -2.01
C PHE A 442 -5.65 19.25 -0.78
N VAL A 443 -5.04 18.30 -0.07
CA VAL A 443 -4.16 18.60 1.06
C VAL A 443 -3.01 19.52 0.62
N ARG A 444 -2.35 19.20 -0.50
CA ARG A 444 -1.35 20.08 -1.14
C ARG A 444 -1.89 21.48 -1.41
N LEU A 445 -3.07 21.57 -2.05
CA LEU A 445 -3.72 22.83 -2.38
C LEU A 445 -3.99 23.69 -1.13
N PHE A 446 -4.47 23.08 -0.03
CA PHE A 446 -4.75 23.82 1.20
C PHE A 446 -3.49 24.36 1.88
N ILE A 447 -2.41 23.59 1.87
CA ILE A 447 -1.14 24.01 2.44
C ILE A 447 -0.50 25.12 1.60
N ASP A 448 -0.55 25.01 0.28
CA ASP A 448 -0.03 26.03 -0.64
C ASP A 448 -0.80 27.36 -0.51
N ASN A 449 -2.08 27.30 -0.14
CA ASN A 449 -2.94 28.47 0.11
C ASN A 449 -2.95 28.93 1.59
N GLY A 450 -1.97 28.52 2.40
CA GLY A 450 -1.72 29.14 3.72
C GLY A 450 -2.29 28.39 4.94
N LEU A 451 -2.84 27.18 4.79
CA LEU A 451 -3.22 26.36 5.94
C LEU A 451 -1.98 25.85 6.68
N ASN A 452 -1.75 26.37 7.89
CA ASN A 452 -0.64 25.91 8.72
C ASN A 452 -1.01 24.62 9.47
N ILE A 453 -0.36 23.52 9.09
CA ILE A 453 -0.62 22.20 9.70
C ILE A 453 -0.35 22.17 11.21
N VAL A 454 0.59 23.00 11.68
CA VAL A 454 0.99 23.03 13.10
C VAL A 454 -0.17 23.57 13.93
N ASN A 455 -0.92 24.53 13.42
CA ASN A 455 -2.12 25.08 14.06
C ASN A 455 -3.34 24.17 13.90
N TYR A 456 -3.34 23.30 12.89
CA TYR A 456 -4.45 22.40 12.57
C TYR A 456 -4.47 21.14 13.41
N LEU A 457 -3.30 20.54 13.65
CA LEU A 457 -3.21 19.22 14.26
C LEU A 457 -3.11 19.31 15.78
N THR A 458 -4.26 19.35 16.44
CA THR A 458 -4.40 19.07 17.88
C THR A 458 -4.41 17.56 18.15
N TYR A 459 -4.08 17.15 19.38
CA TYR A 459 -4.17 15.73 19.74
C TYR A 459 -5.61 15.20 19.74
N SER A 460 -6.63 16.02 19.99
CA SER A 460 -8.04 15.62 19.86
C SER A 460 -8.41 15.26 18.41
N ARG A 461 -7.99 16.08 17.44
CA ARG A 461 -8.27 15.80 16.03
C ARG A 461 -7.46 14.61 15.53
N LEU A 462 -6.23 14.42 16.03
CA LEU A 462 -5.44 13.23 15.74
C LEU A 462 -6.12 11.95 16.26
N GLU A 463 -6.72 11.96 17.45
CA GLU A 463 -7.55 10.84 17.95
C GLU A 463 -8.73 10.58 17.00
N GLY A 464 -9.42 11.63 16.53
CA GLY A 464 -10.49 11.50 15.53
C GLY A 464 -10.03 10.86 14.21
N LEU A 465 -8.86 11.26 13.71
CA LEU A 465 -8.25 10.66 12.52
C LEU A 465 -7.87 9.19 12.73
N TYR A 466 -7.42 8.80 13.92
CA TYR A 466 -7.17 7.39 14.24
C TYR A 466 -8.45 6.57 14.38
N ASP A 467 -9.55 7.17 14.86
CA ASP A 467 -10.87 6.54 14.92
C ASP A 467 -11.48 6.35 13.52
N SER A 468 -11.11 7.19 12.56
CA SER A 468 -11.54 7.10 11.16
C SER A 468 -10.85 5.97 10.37
N ILE A 469 -9.90 5.24 10.97
CA ILE A 469 -9.21 4.11 10.31
C ILE A 469 -10.23 3.01 10.03
N SER A 470 -10.22 2.48 8.81
CA SER A 470 -11.13 1.39 8.44
C SER A 470 -10.94 0.19 9.38
N LYS A 471 -12.02 -0.25 10.02
CA LYS A 471 -12.07 -1.44 10.88
C LYS A 471 -11.73 -2.73 10.12
N THR A 472 -11.83 -2.73 8.79
CA THR A 472 -11.43 -3.87 7.95
C THR A 472 -9.92 -3.98 7.75
N SER A 473 -9.18 -2.87 7.90
CA SER A 473 -7.72 -2.85 7.77
C SER A 473 -7.05 -3.58 8.92
N GLN A 474 -5.85 -4.15 8.70
CA GLN A 474 -5.13 -4.86 9.74
C GLN A 474 -4.74 -3.97 10.93
N ALA A 475 -4.34 -2.72 10.67
CA ALA A 475 -4.10 -1.74 11.74
C ALA A 475 -5.39 -1.46 12.53
N GLY A 476 -6.54 -1.33 11.86
CA GLY A 476 -7.85 -1.17 12.48
C GLY A 476 -8.24 -2.35 13.37
N LYS A 477 -8.05 -3.60 12.89
CA LYS A 477 -8.29 -4.82 13.68
C LYS A 477 -7.43 -4.86 14.95
N LEU A 478 -6.15 -4.49 14.86
CA LEU A 478 -5.25 -4.45 16.01
C LEU A 478 -5.62 -3.35 17.01
N LEU A 479 -5.99 -2.15 16.53
CA LEU A 479 -6.48 -1.07 17.38
C LEU A 479 -7.76 -1.49 18.11
N GLN A 480 -8.69 -2.14 17.41
CA GLN A 480 -9.93 -2.65 18.00
C GLN A 480 -9.65 -3.72 19.06
N HIS A 481 -8.71 -4.65 18.81
CA HIS A 481 -8.31 -5.63 19.81
C HIS A 481 -7.73 -4.98 21.09
N PHE A 482 -6.88 -3.95 20.96
CA PHE A 482 -6.37 -3.23 22.15
C PHE A 482 -7.44 -2.40 22.85
N LEU A 483 -8.40 -1.87 22.10
CA LEU A 483 -9.55 -1.17 22.64
C LEU A 483 -10.45 -2.13 23.45
N GLU A 484 -10.73 -3.32 22.94
CA GLU A 484 -11.50 -4.37 23.63
C GLU A 484 -10.80 -4.82 24.92
N GLU A 485 -9.48 -5.00 24.90
CA GLU A 485 -8.68 -5.30 26.11
C GLU A 485 -8.84 -4.22 27.19
N ARG A 486 -8.87 -2.95 26.80
CA ARG A 486 -9.10 -1.84 27.74
C ARG A 486 -10.54 -1.80 28.24
N ILE A 487 -11.52 -2.04 27.37
CA ILE A 487 -12.95 -2.02 27.73
C ILE A 487 -13.26 -3.11 28.76
N ASN A 488 -12.71 -4.32 28.57
CA ASN A 488 -12.89 -5.45 29.48
C ASN A 488 -12.36 -5.16 30.90
N GLU A 489 -11.28 -4.40 31.02
CA GLU A 489 -10.70 -4.01 32.32
C GLU A 489 -11.39 -2.78 32.95
N SER A 490 -12.21 -2.02 32.19
CA SER A 490 -12.77 -0.72 32.62
C SER A 490 -14.28 -0.66 32.75
N ASN A 491 -15.00 -1.78 32.65
CA ASN A 491 -16.46 -1.86 32.75
C ASN A 491 -17.20 -0.90 31.78
N GLY A 492 -16.78 -0.86 30.51
CA GLY A 492 -17.67 -0.46 29.41
C GLY A 492 -17.89 1.03 29.11
N GLN A 493 -17.10 1.98 29.63
CA GLN A 493 -17.51 3.40 29.61
C GLN A 493 -16.98 4.29 28.47
N THR A 494 -16.01 3.86 27.65
CA THR A 494 -15.53 4.69 26.52
C THR A 494 -15.18 3.85 25.29
N CYS A 495 -15.91 4.04 24.19
CA CYS A 495 -15.80 3.25 22.94
C CYS A 495 -14.88 3.85 21.86
N HIS A 496 -14.16 4.94 22.15
CA HIS A 496 -13.29 5.60 21.17
C HIS A 496 -11.82 5.21 21.34
N VAL A 497 -11.09 5.19 20.23
CA VAL A 497 -9.63 4.98 20.19
C VAL A 497 -8.92 6.19 20.79
N SER A 498 -7.99 5.97 21.72
CA SER A 498 -7.13 7.02 22.28
C SER A 498 -5.70 6.89 21.78
N LEU A 499 -4.87 7.90 22.04
CA LEU A 499 -3.43 7.81 21.71
C LEU A 499 -2.70 6.69 22.44
N TYR A 500 -3.27 6.12 23.50
CA TYR A 500 -2.67 4.98 24.20
C TYR A 500 -2.69 3.71 23.36
N GLU A 501 -3.83 3.33 22.76
CA GLU A 501 -3.90 2.15 21.89
C GLU A 501 -2.96 2.30 20.68
N VAL A 502 -2.90 3.51 20.12
CA VAL A 502 -1.97 3.84 19.04
C VAL A 502 -0.51 3.71 19.48
N SER A 503 -0.17 4.19 20.69
CA SER A 503 1.19 4.06 21.23
C SER A 503 1.61 2.60 21.37
N LEU A 504 0.69 1.73 21.80
CA LEU A 504 0.92 0.31 21.98
C LEU A 504 1.06 -0.41 20.63
N LEU A 505 0.22 -0.04 19.65
CA LEU A 505 0.36 -0.53 18.28
C LEU A 505 1.74 -0.18 17.72
N LEU A 506 2.15 1.09 17.83
CA LEU A 506 3.47 1.53 17.36
C LEU A 506 4.61 0.87 18.13
N GLU A 507 4.46 0.62 19.43
CA GLU A 507 5.44 -0.11 20.25
C GLU A 507 5.60 -1.55 19.74
N ASN A 508 4.51 -2.23 19.41
CA ASN A 508 4.56 -3.58 18.83
C ASN A 508 5.20 -3.60 17.43
N LEU A 509 4.92 -2.60 16.59
CA LEU A 509 5.45 -2.53 15.21
C LEU A 509 6.91 -2.06 15.15
N LEU A 510 7.31 -1.10 16.00
CA LEU A 510 8.67 -0.55 16.03
C LEU A 510 9.60 -1.29 16.99
N GLY A 511 9.07 -2.10 17.91
CA GLY A 511 9.84 -2.86 18.89
C GLY A 511 10.81 -1.98 19.70
N GLU A 512 11.97 -2.53 20.08
CA GLU A 512 12.98 -1.86 20.93
C GLU A 512 13.79 -0.77 20.24
N VAL A 513 13.45 -0.42 19.00
CA VAL A 513 14.19 0.61 18.25
C VAL A 513 13.93 1.98 18.83
N CYS A 514 12.64 2.28 19.05
CA CYS A 514 12.15 3.56 19.52
C CYS A 514 11.44 3.39 20.87
N PRO A 515 11.54 4.35 21.78
CA PRO A 515 10.64 4.39 22.93
C PRO A 515 9.19 4.59 22.47
N PRO A 516 8.20 4.18 23.29
CA PRO A 516 6.79 4.29 22.92
C PRO A 516 6.39 5.75 22.66
N PHE A 517 5.80 5.97 21.49
CA PHE A 517 5.28 7.28 21.07
C PHE A 517 4.12 7.71 21.99
N TYR A 518 3.92 9.02 22.16
CA TYR A 518 2.82 9.62 22.93
C TYR A 518 2.75 9.30 24.45
N ARG A 519 3.43 8.27 24.96
CA ARG A 519 3.38 7.84 26.38
C ARG A 519 3.82 8.92 27.37
N HIS A 520 4.73 9.80 26.93
CA HIS A 520 5.16 10.96 27.71
C HIS A 520 4.03 11.98 27.97
N LEU A 521 3.05 12.08 27.08
CA LEU A 521 1.87 12.97 27.23
C LEU A 521 0.90 12.41 28.27
N LEU A 522 0.83 11.08 28.38
CA LEU A 522 -0.05 10.36 29.29
C LEU A 522 0.53 10.24 30.72
N LYS A 523 1.74 10.77 30.99
CA LYS A 523 2.46 10.67 32.28
C LYS A 523 2.57 9.23 32.81
N VAL A 524 2.74 8.26 31.90
CA VAL A 524 2.93 6.84 32.23
C VAL A 524 4.40 6.48 32.13
N ASP A 525 4.99 6.02 33.23
CA ASP A 525 6.39 5.61 33.26
C ASP A 525 6.62 4.35 32.40
N ALA A 526 7.72 4.32 31.65
CA ALA A 526 8.09 3.21 30.78
C ALA A 526 8.27 1.87 31.53
N ALA A 527 8.57 1.92 32.84
CA ALA A 527 8.78 0.75 33.70
C ALA A 527 7.49 0.20 34.33
N SER A 528 6.33 0.78 34.05
CA SER A 528 5.05 0.34 34.63
C SER A 528 4.51 -0.94 33.96
N THR A 529 4.08 -1.90 34.76
CA THR A 529 3.41 -3.12 34.26
C THR A 529 2.14 -2.76 33.48
N ARG A 530 1.85 -3.46 32.38
CA ARG A 530 0.69 -3.21 31.48
C ARG A 530 -0.63 -2.96 32.22
N ARG A 531 -0.95 -3.77 33.25
CA ARG A 531 -2.14 -3.57 34.10
C ARG A 531 -2.13 -2.28 34.93
N LYS A 532 -0.96 -1.89 35.48
CA LYS A 532 -0.83 -0.65 36.26
C LYS A 532 -0.95 0.59 35.36
N ALA A 533 -0.40 0.53 34.15
CA ALA A 533 -0.55 1.57 33.14
C ALA A 533 -2.03 1.74 32.75
N LEU A 534 -2.73 0.66 32.42
CA LEU A 534 -4.16 0.67 32.08
C LEU A 534 -5.03 1.33 33.17
N LYS A 535 -4.86 0.97 34.45
CA LYS A 535 -5.61 1.58 35.55
C LYS A 535 -5.37 3.09 35.69
N LYS A 536 -4.11 3.53 35.53
CA LYS A 536 -3.75 4.95 35.60
C LYS A 536 -4.37 5.73 34.43
N ILE A 537 -4.39 5.14 33.23
CA ILE A 537 -4.94 5.75 32.02
C ILE A 537 -6.47 5.83 32.10
N CYS A 538 -7.15 4.76 32.54
CA CYS A 538 -8.59 4.79 32.77
C CYS A 538 -9.00 5.87 33.78
N LYS A 539 -8.13 6.23 34.73
CA LYS A 539 -8.37 7.37 35.63
C LYS A 539 -8.20 8.71 34.89
N VAL A 540 -7.12 8.87 34.12
CA VAL A 540 -6.85 10.09 33.34
C VAL A 540 -7.93 10.34 32.29
N LEU A 541 -8.41 9.30 31.60
CA LEU A 541 -9.47 9.40 30.59
C LEU A 541 -10.86 9.73 31.16
N LYS A 542 -11.07 9.55 32.47
CA LYS A 542 -12.32 9.92 33.17
C LYS A 542 -12.37 11.40 33.55
N GLU A 543 -11.22 12.05 33.71
CA GLU A 543 -11.10 13.49 33.92
C GLU A 543 -10.98 14.19 32.55
N GLU A 544 -11.39 15.46 32.43
CA GLU A 544 -11.17 16.23 31.19
C GLU A 544 -9.68 16.21 30.85
N CYS A 545 -9.32 15.53 29.76
CA CYS A 545 -7.93 15.27 29.41
C CYS A 545 -7.24 16.53 28.89
N PRO A 546 -6.32 17.17 29.66
CA PRO A 546 -5.72 18.44 29.26
C PRO A 546 -4.81 18.30 28.03
N TYR A 547 -4.33 17.09 27.72
CA TYR A 547 -3.47 16.86 26.56
C TYR A 547 -4.22 16.97 25.22
N ARG A 548 -5.55 16.82 25.19
CA ARG A 548 -6.34 16.83 23.95
C ARG A 548 -6.32 18.18 23.23
N GLN A 549 -6.21 19.27 23.99
CA GLN A 549 -6.13 20.64 23.48
C GLN A 549 -4.70 21.06 23.13
N VAL A 550 -3.70 20.24 23.43
CA VAL A 550 -2.29 20.56 23.15
C VAL A 550 -1.98 20.33 21.67
N MET A 551 -1.18 21.23 21.10
CA MET A 551 -0.71 21.14 19.72
C MET A 551 0.32 20.01 19.56
N CYS A 552 0.26 19.30 18.43
CA CYS A 552 1.24 18.26 18.12
C CYS A 552 2.65 18.86 17.95
N LYS A 553 3.64 18.32 18.68
CA LYS A 553 5.05 18.75 18.54
C LYS A 553 5.61 18.53 17.13
N HIS A 554 5.19 17.44 16.48
CA HIS A 554 5.67 17.02 15.16
C HIS A 554 4.49 16.57 14.27
N PRO A 555 3.70 17.50 13.72
CA PRO A 555 2.43 17.19 13.07
C PRO A 555 2.59 16.34 11.80
N TRP A 556 3.60 16.64 10.97
CA TRP A 556 3.89 15.87 9.77
C TRP A 556 4.24 14.41 10.04
N LEU A 557 4.98 14.13 11.12
CA LEU A 557 5.31 12.76 11.51
C LEU A 557 4.05 12.01 11.98
N CYS A 558 3.18 12.66 12.74
CA CYS A 558 1.91 12.06 13.19
C CYS A 558 1.01 11.70 12.01
N LEU A 559 0.87 12.61 11.03
CA LEU A 559 0.11 12.37 9.81
C LEU A 559 0.76 11.30 8.92
N PHE A 560 2.10 11.29 8.83
CA PHE A 560 2.83 10.23 8.13
C PHE A 560 2.55 8.85 8.76
N LEU A 561 2.66 8.72 10.08
CA LEU A 561 2.37 7.47 10.79
C LEU A 561 0.92 7.02 10.56
N TRP A 562 -0.03 7.96 10.64
CA TRP A 562 -1.44 7.69 10.35
C TRP A 562 -1.67 7.21 8.90
N ALA A 563 -1.05 7.85 7.91
CA ALA A 563 -1.18 7.47 6.50
C ALA A 563 -0.54 6.09 6.21
N VAL A 564 0.64 5.82 6.78
CA VAL A 564 1.35 4.55 6.61
C VAL A 564 0.57 3.38 7.23
N LEU A 565 -0.04 3.57 8.41
CA LEU A 565 -0.86 2.53 9.05
C LEU A 565 -2.08 2.12 8.21
N GLN A 566 -2.58 3.02 7.37
CA GLN A 566 -3.71 2.75 6.46
C GLN A 566 -3.30 2.27 5.06
N ASN A 567 -2.00 2.10 4.79
CA ASN A 567 -1.48 1.77 3.47
C ASN A 567 -1.84 2.81 2.37
N ARG A 568 -1.90 4.10 2.74
CA ARG A 568 -2.19 5.21 1.80
C ARG A 568 -0.89 5.75 1.21
N GLY A 569 -0.47 5.21 0.07
CA GLY A 569 0.84 5.46 -0.53
C GLY A 569 1.12 6.94 -0.84
N GLU A 570 0.27 7.56 -1.66
CA GLU A 570 0.46 8.95 -2.13
C GLU A 570 0.39 9.97 -0.99
N MET A 571 -0.52 9.79 -0.03
CA MET A 571 -0.61 10.63 1.16
C MET A 571 0.62 10.47 2.06
N ALA A 572 1.11 9.25 2.26
CA ALA A 572 2.30 9.00 3.06
C ALA A 572 3.55 9.60 2.42
N ILE A 573 3.70 9.51 1.09
CA ILE A 573 4.80 10.15 0.35
C ILE A 573 4.74 11.66 0.53
N PHE A 574 3.57 12.27 0.38
CA PHE A 574 3.42 13.70 0.61
C PHE A 574 3.78 14.13 2.04
N CYS A 575 3.30 13.40 3.05
CA CYS A 575 3.66 13.68 4.44
C CYS A 575 5.17 13.51 4.68
N TRP A 576 5.81 12.55 4.00
CA TRP A 576 7.25 12.33 4.06
C TRP A 576 8.05 13.47 3.44
N GLU A 577 7.62 14.02 2.29
CA GLU A 577 8.25 15.18 1.64
C GLU A 577 8.33 16.40 2.57
N MET A 578 7.34 16.55 3.46
CA MET A 578 7.26 17.65 4.43
C MET A 578 7.98 17.36 5.76
N CYS A 579 8.43 16.12 5.99
CA CYS A 579 9.13 15.75 7.23
C CYS A 579 10.59 16.23 7.22
N GLY A 580 11.08 16.71 8.37
CA GLY A 580 12.45 17.24 8.48
C GLY A 580 13.58 16.20 8.43
N GLU A 581 13.35 14.96 8.89
CA GLU A 581 14.34 13.87 8.83
C GLU A 581 13.90 12.81 7.80
N SER A 582 14.16 13.07 6.52
CA SER A 582 13.68 12.26 5.39
C SER A 582 14.17 10.81 5.40
N VAL A 583 15.49 10.57 5.51
CA VAL A 583 16.08 9.21 5.47
C VAL A 583 15.50 8.32 6.58
N LEU A 584 15.50 8.81 7.83
CA LEU A 584 15.02 8.02 8.96
C LEU A 584 13.51 7.79 8.91
N THR A 585 12.73 8.78 8.46
CA THR A 585 11.27 8.66 8.36
C THR A 585 10.87 7.65 7.28
N ALA A 586 11.58 7.61 6.14
CA ALA A 586 11.39 6.59 5.12
C ALA A 586 11.70 5.17 5.66
N LEU A 587 12.82 5.00 6.37
CA LEU A 587 13.16 3.73 7.01
C LEU A 587 12.14 3.31 8.09
N GLY A 588 11.61 4.26 8.85
CA GLY A 588 10.53 4.04 9.82
C GLY A 588 9.23 3.57 9.16
N GLY A 589 8.83 4.20 8.05
CA GLY A 589 7.68 3.78 7.24
C GLY A 589 7.87 2.38 6.65
N CYS A 590 9.07 2.10 6.11
CA CYS A 590 9.46 0.79 5.60
C CYS A 590 9.32 -0.30 6.68
N LYS A 591 9.80 -0.03 7.90
CA LYS A 591 9.66 -0.95 9.03
C LYS A 591 8.20 -1.27 9.35
N ILE A 592 7.38 -0.23 9.53
CA ILE A 592 5.97 -0.36 9.90
C ILE A 592 5.21 -1.20 8.86
N LEU A 593 5.39 -0.90 7.57
CA LEU A 593 4.73 -1.62 6.48
C LEU A 593 5.18 -3.09 6.40
N ARG A 594 6.46 -3.37 6.61
CA ARG A 594 6.98 -4.76 6.61
C ARG A 594 6.39 -5.59 7.75
N GLU A 595 6.35 -5.05 8.96
CA GLU A 595 5.73 -5.76 10.09
C GLU A 595 4.22 -5.93 9.91
N LEU A 596 3.51 -4.91 9.41
CA LEU A 596 2.09 -5.04 9.06
C LEU A 596 1.86 -6.12 7.99
N SER A 597 2.69 -6.16 6.95
CA SER A 597 2.58 -7.16 5.87
C SER A 597 2.79 -8.61 6.35
N LYS A 598 3.49 -8.82 7.48
CA LYS A 598 3.65 -10.14 8.08
C LYS A 598 2.37 -10.61 8.78
N LEU A 599 1.63 -9.68 9.38
CA LEU A 599 0.39 -9.94 10.10
C LEU A 599 -0.82 -10.02 9.16
N GLU A 600 -0.72 -9.48 7.95
CA GLU A 600 -1.77 -9.49 6.93
C GLU A 600 -1.99 -10.88 6.32
N THR A 601 -3.26 -11.30 6.28
CA THR A 601 -3.69 -12.58 5.69
C THR A 601 -4.06 -12.44 4.22
N GLU A 602 -4.61 -11.29 3.81
CA GLU A 602 -5.00 -11.02 2.42
C GLU A 602 -3.76 -10.79 1.53
N THR A 603 -3.71 -11.45 0.37
CA THR A 603 -2.52 -11.44 -0.50
C THR A 603 -2.29 -10.08 -1.16
N ASP A 604 -3.35 -9.42 -1.60
CA ASP A 604 -3.26 -8.21 -2.41
C ASP A 604 -2.84 -6.99 -1.56
N SER A 605 -3.45 -6.85 -0.37
CA SER A 605 -3.04 -5.84 0.62
C SER A 605 -1.61 -6.08 1.10
N LYS A 606 -1.22 -7.34 1.32
CA LYS A 606 0.16 -7.71 1.67
C LYS A 606 1.17 -7.36 0.60
N LEU A 607 0.85 -7.56 -0.69
CA LEU A 607 1.71 -7.19 -1.80
C LEU A 607 1.85 -5.66 -1.89
N SER A 608 0.74 -4.92 -1.86
CA SER A 608 0.78 -3.45 -1.92
C SER A 608 1.57 -2.83 -0.75
N MET A 609 1.43 -3.35 0.48
CA MET A 609 2.24 -2.91 1.62
C MET A 609 3.74 -3.15 1.41
N LYS A 610 4.11 -4.30 0.80
CA LYS A 610 5.51 -4.62 0.49
C LYS A 610 6.07 -3.71 -0.61
N GLU A 611 5.29 -3.43 -1.65
CA GLU A 611 5.67 -2.50 -2.72
C GLU A 611 5.85 -1.07 -2.19
N LEU A 612 4.97 -0.63 -1.30
CA LEU A 612 5.12 0.68 -0.66
C LEU A 612 6.35 0.72 0.26
N ALA A 613 6.64 -0.39 0.98
CA ALA A 613 7.82 -0.49 1.82
C ALA A 613 9.13 -0.45 1.00
N THR A 614 9.18 -1.12 -0.15
CA THR A 614 10.34 -1.06 -1.05
C THR A 614 10.49 0.33 -1.66
N LYS A 615 9.39 1.01 -2.03
CA LYS A 615 9.42 2.41 -2.49
C LYS A 615 10.05 3.33 -1.45
N PHE A 616 9.68 3.21 -0.18
CA PHE A 616 10.33 3.98 0.90
C PHE A 616 11.80 3.62 1.10
N GLU A 617 12.20 2.35 0.95
CA GLU A 617 13.61 1.95 1.01
C GLU A 617 14.44 2.61 -0.12
N CYS A 618 13.92 2.61 -1.36
CA CYS A 618 14.56 3.29 -2.48
C CYS A 618 14.67 4.79 -2.25
N MET A 619 13.62 5.45 -1.77
CA MET A 619 13.65 6.88 -1.46
C MET A 619 14.68 7.21 -0.38
N ALA A 620 14.82 6.39 0.67
CA ALA A 620 15.86 6.56 1.68
C ALA A 620 17.27 6.40 1.10
N HIS A 621 17.45 5.42 0.22
CA HIS A 621 18.70 5.17 -0.49
C HIS A 621 19.09 6.35 -1.38
N ASP A 622 18.16 6.89 -2.17
CA ASP A 622 18.43 7.94 -3.15
C ASP A 622 18.74 9.29 -2.48
N VAL A 623 18.00 9.63 -1.42
CA VAL A 623 18.30 10.82 -0.60
C VAL A 623 19.66 10.68 0.08
N PHE A 624 20.02 9.49 0.57
CA PHE A 624 21.33 9.27 1.15
C PHE A 624 22.45 9.35 0.12
N SER A 625 22.25 8.78 -1.07
CA SER A 625 23.20 8.79 -2.18
C SER A 625 23.55 10.22 -2.61
N THR A 626 22.53 11.07 -2.80
CA THR A 626 22.74 12.49 -3.13
C THR A 626 23.48 13.25 -2.03
N CYS A 627 23.16 12.99 -0.75
CA CYS A 627 23.91 13.56 0.38
C CYS A 627 25.37 13.10 0.39
N TYR A 628 25.61 11.81 0.10
CA TYR A 628 26.94 11.22 0.09
C TYR A 628 27.82 11.78 -1.02
N GLN A 629 27.27 11.89 -2.23
CA GLN A 629 27.93 12.50 -3.39
C GLN A 629 28.31 13.98 -3.15
N THR A 630 27.46 14.71 -2.42
CA THR A 630 27.73 16.12 -2.12
C THR A 630 28.83 16.27 -1.06
N LYS A 631 28.66 15.61 0.10
CA LYS A 631 29.62 15.63 1.21
C LYS A 631 29.60 14.32 2.00
N ALA A 632 30.58 13.46 1.78
CA ALA A 632 30.71 12.18 2.48
C ALA A 632 30.77 12.34 4.02
N ASN A 633 31.56 13.29 4.53
CA ASN A 633 31.78 13.48 5.98
C ASN A 633 30.50 13.83 6.75
N TYR A 634 29.63 14.66 6.19
CA TYR A 634 28.35 14.99 6.84
C TYR A 634 27.35 13.84 6.75
N SER A 635 27.38 13.08 5.66
CA SER A 635 26.54 11.89 5.47
C SER A 635 26.84 10.80 6.50
N TYR A 636 28.10 10.62 6.92
CA TYR A 636 28.42 9.73 8.03
C TYR A 636 27.83 10.18 9.37
N LYS A 637 27.86 11.48 9.65
CA LYS A 637 27.24 12.05 10.87
C LYS A 637 25.72 11.86 10.86
N LEU A 638 25.08 11.94 9.70
CA LEU A 638 23.64 11.69 9.53
C LEU A 638 23.26 10.25 9.94
N LEU A 639 24.08 9.26 9.61
CA LEU A 639 23.79 7.85 9.92
C LEU A 639 23.88 7.52 11.42
N ILE A 640 24.81 8.16 12.12
CA ILE A 640 25.13 7.87 13.54
C ILE A 640 24.33 8.79 14.50
N ARG A 641 23.85 9.94 14.01
CA ARG A 641 23.08 10.88 14.82
C ARG A 641 21.84 10.21 15.43
N LYS A 642 21.59 10.52 16.71
CA LYS A 642 20.33 10.21 17.37
C LYS A 642 19.25 11.21 16.97
N SER A 643 18.14 10.71 16.47
CA SER A 643 16.98 11.51 16.11
C SER A 643 16.20 11.95 17.35
N ASN A 644 15.75 13.19 17.37
CA ASN A 644 14.79 13.64 18.39
C ASN A 644 13.34 13.24 18.03
N LEU A 645 13.04 13.08 16.73
CA LEU A 645 11.72 12.72 16.22
C LEU A 645 11.36 11.27 16.57
N TRP A 646 12.32 10.36 16.43
CA TRP A 646 12.16 8.93 16.67
C TRP A 646 12.74 8.49 18.02
N GLY A 647 12.65 9.36 19.03
CA GLY A 647 12.96 9.02 20.43
C GLY A 647 14.39 8.54 20.70
N GLY A 648 15.37 9.07 19.96
CA GLY A 648 16.79 8.75 20.12
C GLY A 648 17.29 7.60 19.24
N ALA A 649 16.48 7.08 18.32
CA ALA A 649 16.91 6.07 17.35
C ALA A 649 17.94 6.64 16.35
N THR A 650 18.86 5.79 15.92
CA THR A 650 19.82 6.10 14.83
C THR A 650 19.33 5.49 13.52
N CYS A 651 19.75 6.07 12.39
CA CYS A 651 19.41 5.56 11.06
C CYS A 651 19.83 4.10 10.87
N LEU A 652 21.04 3.74 11.31
CA LEU A 652 21.54 2.36 11.22
C LEU A 652 20.72 1.38 12.05
N LYS A 653 20.33 1.75 13.28
CA LYS A 653 19.49 0.90 14.14
C LYS A 653 18.10 0.70 13.53
N MET A 654 17.51 1.75 12.97
CA MET A 654 16.21 1.66 12.28
C MET A 654 16.30 0.81 11.02
N ALA A 655 17.31 1.05 10.17
CA ALA A 655 17.55 0.32 8.94
C ALA A 655 17.70 -1.19 9.19
N MET A 656 18.45 -1.58 10.23
CA MET A 656 18.62 -2.99 10.60
C MET A 656 17.32 -3.62 11.03
N ALA A 657 16.58 -2.94 11.88
CA ALA A 657 15.33 -3.47 12.40
C ALA A 657 14.20 -3.49 11.36
N ALA A 658 14.35 -2.74 10.27
CA ALA A 658 13.49 -2.76 9.10
C ALA A 658 13.90 -3.83 8.06
N ASP A 659 15.06 -4.50 8.23
CA ASP A 659 15.65 -5.44 7.25
C ASP A 659 15.90 -4.79 5.87
N THR A 660 16.39 -3.54 5.85
CA THR A 660 16.63 -2.75 4.61
C THR A 660 17.95 -3.11 3.91
N ARG A 661 17.94 -4.24 3.20
CA ARG A 661 19.12 -4.80 2.54
C ARG A 661 19.70 -3.90 1.45
N TYR A 662 18.84 -3.25 0.67
CA TYR A 662 19.28 -2.36 -0.41
C TYR A 662 19.95 -1.11 0.17
N PHE A 663 19.39 -0.54 1.23
CA PHE A 663 20.02 0.59 1.93
C PHE A 663 21.42 0.24 2.47
N PHE A 664 21.60 -0.94 3.07
CA PHE A 664 22.91 -1.39 3.55
C PHE A 664 23.91 -1.70 2.44
N SER A 665 23.44 -2.06 1.24
CA SER A 665 24.35 -2.30 0.10
C SER A 665 24.99 -1.02 -0.46
N HIS A 666 24.49 0.17 -0.10
CA HIS A 666 25.04 1.44 -0.56
C HIS A 666 26.50 1.63 -0.11
N ASP A 667 27.36 2.05 -1.03
CA ASP A 667 28.81 2.15 -0.82
C ASP A 667 29.17 3.12 0.32
N GLY A 668 28.43 4.20 0.48
CA GLY A 668 28.61 5.14 1.60
C GLY A 668 28.39 4.49 2.97
N VAL A 669 27.40 3.59 3.10
CA VAL A 669 27.15 2.86 4.36
C VAL A 669 28.27 1.86 4.60
N GLN A 670 28.70 1.14 3.57
CA GLN A 670 29.81 0.18 3.65
C GLN A 670 31.17 0.85 3.93
N SER A 671 31.38 2.05 3.41
CA SER A 671 32.56 2.88 3.69
C SER A 671 32.59 3.32 5.15
N LEU A 672 31.43 3.73 5.71
CA LEU A 672 31.30 4.03 7.13
C LEU A 672 31.56 2.79 8.01
N LEU A 673 30.99 1.64 7.65
CA LEU A 673 31.22 0.40 8.39
C LEU A 673 32.68 -0.04 8.36
N SER A 674 33.34 0.17 7.22
CA SER A 674 34.79 -0.06 7.10
C SER A 674 35.58 0.90 7.99
N GLN A 675 35.16 2.16 8.10
CA GLN A 675 35.78 3.12 9.02
C GLN A 675 35.60 2.72 10.49
N ILE A 676 34.41 2.24 10.87
CA ILE A 676 34.14 1.72 12.22
C ILE A 676 35.00 0.48 12.49
N TRP A 677 35.17 -0.39 11.50
CA TRP A 677 35.98 -1.61 11.60
C TRP A 677 37.47 -1.35 11.87
N TRP A 678 38.07 -0.42 11.13
CA TRP A 678 39.47 -0.03 11.28
C TRP A 678 39.71 0.93 12.46
N GLY A 679 38.67 1.66 12.89
CA GLY A 679 38.77 2.62 14.00
C GLY A 679 39.73 3.78 13.70
N ASP A 680 40.67 4.00 14.62
CA ASP A 680 41.68 5.09 14.53
C ASP A 680 42.83 4.76 13.56
N MET A 681 42.88 3.52 13.07
CA MET A 681 43.87 3.07 12.08
C MET A 681 43.46 3.44 10.65
N GLU A 682 44.45 3.51 9.76
CA GLU A 682 44.22 3.73 8.33
C GLU A 682 43.69 2.47 7.62
N ARG A 683 42.89 2.66 6.56
CA ARG A 683 42.13 1.57 5.89
C ARG A 683 42.99 0.64 5.02
N GLY A 684 44.22 1.05 4.69
CA GLY A 684 45.10 0.36 3.74
C GLY A 684 46.12 -0.60 4.36
N THR A 685 46.12 -0.79 5.68
CA THR A 685 47.10 -1.67 6.33
C THR A 685 46.81 -3.13 6.03
N GLU A 686 47.80 -3.86 5.50
CA GLU A 686 47.68 -5.28 5.19
C GLU A 686 47.53 -6.13 6.46
N LEU A 687 46.69 -7.18 6.41
CA LEU A 687 46.34 -8.01 7.56
C LEU A 687 47.56 -8.74 8.19
N TRP A 688 48.59 -9.07 7.40
CA TRP A 688 49.79 -9.72 7.93
C TRP A 688 50.62 -8.76 8.80
N LYS A 689 50.64 -7.45 8.47
CA LYS A 689 51.31 -6.44 9.30
C LYS A 689 50.64 -6.36 10.67
N LEU A 690 49.30 -6.39 10.70
CA LEU A 690 48.52 -6.47 11.94
C LEU A 690 48.85 -7.72 12.76
N ALA A 691 48.82 -8.90 12.15
CA ALA A 691 49.13 -10.15 12.84
C ALA A 691 50.56 -10.13 13.41
N LEU A 692 51.54 -9.63 12.66
CA LEU A 692 52.92 -9.49 13.10
C LEU A 692 53.05 -8.53 14.30
N THR A 693 52.38 -7.37 14.25
CA THR A 693 52.37 -6.41 15.37
C THR A 693 51.64 -6.90 16.62
N MET A 694 50.69 -7.84 16.44
CA MET A 694 50.01 -8.49 17.56
C MET A 694 50.94 -9.49 18.26
N ILE A 695 51.66 -10.31 17.49
CA ILE A 695 52.61 -11.29 18.02
C ILE A 695 53.82 -10.60 18.66
N ILE A 696 54.26 -9.47 18.10
CA ILE A 696 55.40 -8.68 18.60
C ILE A 696 54.91 -7.27 18.94
N PRO A 697 54.36 -7.06 20.16
CA PRO A 697 53.78 -5.78 20.56
C PRO A 697 54.68 -4.54 20.46
N PRO A 698 56.02 -4.62 20.61
CA PRO A 698 56.91 -3.48 20.39
C PRO A 698 56.82 -2.87 18.98
N LEU A 699 56.42 -3.63 17.96
CA LEU A 699 56.30 -3.15 16.58
C LEU A 699 55.21 -2.09 16.39
N VAL A 700 54.24 -1.98 17.31
CA VAL A 700 53.18 -0.96 17.27
C VAL A 700 53.75 0.47 17.31
N TYR A 701 54.93 0.65 17.89
CA TYR A 701 55.58 1.96 17.98
C TYR A 701 56.37 2.35 16.72
N THR A 702 56.62 1.40 15.82
CA THR A 702 57.29 1.65 14.54
C THR A 702 56.33 2.23 13.50
N ASN A 703 56.85 2.74 12.38
CA ASN A 703 56.04 3.23 11.26
C ASN A 703 55.46 2.10 10.38
N LEU A 704 55.35 0.87 10.90
CA LEU A 704 54.74 -0.25 10.18
C LEU A 704 53.21 -0.09 10.05
N ILE A 705 52.60 0.66 10.99
CA ILE A 705 51.16 0.94 11.04
C ILE A 705 50.95 2.45 11.04
N ASP A 706 50.20 2.91 10.04
CA ASP A 706 49.76 4.28 9.95
C ASP A 706 48.46 4.49 10.75
N PHE A 707 48.49 5.52 11.59
CA PHE A 707 47.36 5.97 12.41
C PHE A 707 46.91 7.33 11.90
N LYS A 708 45.60 7.58 11.95
CA LYS A 708 45.04 8.87 11.52
C LYS A 708 45.61 9.98 12.40
N LYS A 709 46.28 10.96 11.80
CA LYS A 709 46.77 12.15 12.50
C LYS A 709 45.57 12.95 13.02
N ALA A 710 45.66 13.39 14.27
CA ALA A 710 44.78 14.45 14.78
C ALA A 710 45.39 15.78 14.33
N ASP A 711 44.86 16.39 13.28
CA ASP A 711 45.29 17.74 12.92
C ASP A 711 44.74 18.73 13.96
N ASN A 712 45.67 19.34 14.70
CA ASN A 712 45.41 20.54 15.48
C ASN A 712 45.11 21.68 14.49
N GLY A 713 44.01 22.40 14.70
CA GLY A 713 43.69 23.59 13.91
C GLY A 713 44.73 24.70 14.10
N GLU A 714 45.53 24.95 13.08
CA GLU A 714 46.17 26.24 12.85
C GLU A 714 45.87 26.68 11.41
N GLU A 715 44.93 27.62 11.27
CA GLU A 715 44.71 28.37 10.03
C GLU A 715 45.92 29.27 9.76
N VAL A 716 46.61 29.06 8.64
CA VAL A 716 47.64 29.98 8.13
C VAL A 716 46.95 31.17 7.47
N LYS A 717 47.06 32.34 8.10
CA LYS A 717 46.88 33.65 7.44
C LYS A 717 48.15 34.03 6.68
N SER A 718 48.03 34.29 5.38
CA SER A 718 48.88 35.24 4.63
C SER A 718 48.26 35.47 3.25
N GLY A 719 48.12 36.74 2.86
CA GLY A 719 47.28 37.16 1.72
C GLY A 719 48.00 37.51 0.41
N MET A 720 47.14 37.97 -0.51
CA MET A 720 47.33 38.67 -1.80
C MET A 720 47.57 37.82 -3.07
N ALA A 721 46.65 37.99 -4.03
CA ALA A 721 46.56 37.32 -5.34
C ALA A 721 47.53 37.87 -6.41
N PRO A 722 47.75 37.19 -7.57
CA PRO A 722 46.90 37.37 -8.77
C PRO A 722 46.71 36.05 -9.62
N PRO A 723 46.19 36.03 -10.89
CA PRO A 723 45.02 35.24 -11.33
C PRO A 723 45.38 33.98 -12.19
N PRO A 724 44.40 33.20 -12.71
CA PRO A 724 44.52 31.74 -12.81
C PRO A 724 45.02 31.21 -14.17
N THR A 725 45.75 30.10 -14.12
CA THR A 725 45.86 29.15 -15.24
C THR A 725 45.72 27.72 -14.71
N ALA A 726 44.90 26.96 -15.42
CA ALA A 726 44.38 25.65 -15.09
C ALA A 726 45.45 24.54 -15.09
N THR A 727 45.50 23.76 -14.03
CA THR A 727 45.57 22.27 -14.05
C THR A 727 45.45 21.68 -12.64
N ASP A 728 44.71 20.58 -12.55
CA ASP A 728 44.72 19.52 -11.54
C ASP A 728 44.20 19.82 -10.11
N CYS A 729 42.93 19.45 -9.92
CA CYS A 729 42.26 19.30 -8.64
C CYS A 729 42.85 18.15 -7.82
N ASN A 730 43.74 18.44 -6.87
CA ASN A 730 44.06 17.53 -5.77
C ASN A 730 43.22 17.88 -4.55
N TYR A 731 42.27 17.00 -4.22
CA TYR A 731 41.36 17.11 -3.08
C TYR A 731 42.14 16.86 -1.77
N GLY A 732 42.32 17.90 -0.96
CA GLY A 732 42.86 17.78 0.40
C GLY A 732 41.84 17.14 1.33
N GLU A 733 42.12 15.91 1.78
CA GLU A 733 41.39 15.20 2.82
C GLU A 733 41.68 15.78 4.21
N THR A 734 40.76 16.59 4.77
CA THR A 734 40.77 16.88 6.21
C THR A 734 39.84 15.91 6.92
N VAL A 735 40.41 14.89 7.60
CA VAL A 735 39.70 13.81 8.28
C VAL A 735 39.88 13.93 9.80
N PHE A 736 38.76 14.06 10.52
CA PHE A 736 38.70 14.15 11.98
C PHE A 736 39.18 12.86 12.68
N SER A 737 39.97 13.01 13.76
CA SER A 737 40.34 11.95 14.71
C SER A 737 39.30 11.81 15.82
N PHE A 738 38.98 10.58 16.23
CA PHE A 738 38.02 10.28 17.30
C PHE A 738 38.57 10.57 18.73
N ALA A 739 39.82 11.04 18.85
CA ALA A 739 40.47 11.31 20.14
C ALA A 739 39.93 12.54 20.90
N ASP A 740 39.31 13.50 20.21
CA ASP A 740 38.93 14.81 20.79
C ASP A 740 37.63 14.79 21.63
N ILE A 741 36.90 13.68 21.67
CA ILE A 741 35.65 13.57 22.46
C ILE A 741 35.95 13.34 23.96
N LYS A 742 37.22 13.21 24.36
CA LYS A 742 37.58 12.75 25.71
C LYS A 742 37.77 13.85 26.77
N HIS A 743 37.72 15.13 26.42
CA HIS A 743 38.19 16.19 27.33
C HIS A 743 37.14 17.12 27.97
N ASN A 744 35.85 17.00 27.69
CA ASN A 744 34.81 17.79 28.37
C ASN A 744 33.67 16.91 28.92
N GLU A 745 33.87 16.23 30.04
CA GLU A 745 32.78 15.74 30.89
C GLU A 745 33.19 15.92 32.36
N GLY A 746 32.63 16.95 33.00
CA GLY A 746 32.70 17.24 34.43
C GLY A 746 31.67 18.32 34.79
N ASP A 747 30.56 17.86 35.37
CA ASP A 747 29.56 18.57 36.18
C ASP A 747 28.58 19.55 35.52
N HIS A 748 27.35 19.07 35.30
CA HIS A 748 26.12 19.83 35.56
C HIS A 748 24.97 18.85 35.87
N GLU A 749 24.76 18.57 37.16
CA GLU A 749 23.45 18.23 37.71
C GLU A 749 22.92 19.42 38.52
N ASP A 750 21.60 19.57 38.51
CA ASP A 750 20.79 20.66 39.03
C ASP A 750 21.19 21.16 40.43
N SER A 751 21.20 22.49 40.61
CA SER A 751 21.08 23.13 41.92
C SER A 751 20.58 24.57 41.80
N ASN A 752 19.26 24.74 41.71
CA ASN A 752 18.62 25.92 42.27
C ASN A 752 18.55 25.73 43.78
N ASN A 753 19.44 26.39 44.53
CA ASN A 753 19.14 27.18 45.73
C ASN A 753 20.40 27.46 46.58
N ILE A 754 20.44 28.69 47.09
CA ILE A 754 21.20 29.23 48.24
C ILE A 754 22.50 29.99 47.95
N ARG A 755 22.35 31.31 48.17
CA ARG A 755 23.28 32.44 48.30
C ARG A 755 24.37 32.27 49.38
N ARG A 756 25.49 33.01 49.17
CA ARG A 756 26.61 33.41 50.07
C ARG A 756 27.61 32.27 50.39
N LEU A 757 28.93 32.43 50.42
CA LEU A 757 29.78 33.53 50.90
C LEU A 757 31.24 33.28 50.39
N THR A 758 31.88 34.34 49.90
CA THR A 758 33.32 34.71 49.89
C THR A 758 34.50 33.72 49.67
N LYS A 759 35.38 34.18 48.76
CA LYS A 759 36.87 34.18 48.74
C LYS A 759 37.65 32.85 48.67
N GLY A 760 38.46 32.74 47.61
CA GLY A 760 39.68 31.92 47.59
C GLY A 760 40.17 31.66 46.17
N SER A 761 41.12 32.46 45.68
CA SER A 761 41.89 32.18 44.47
C SER A 761 42.69 30.89 44.67
N ALA A 762 42.51 29.89 43.79
CA ALA A 762 43.39 28.72 43.72
C ALA A 762 43.41 28.16 42.28
N MET A 763 44.55 28.38 41.63
CA MET A 763 45.25 27.52 40.66
C MET A 763 44.42 26.53 39.83
N ASN A 764 44.32 26.85 38.54
CA ASN A 764 43.84 25.99 37.45
C ASN A 764 44.74 24.72 37.34
N PRO A 765 44.24 23.48 37.46
CA PRO A 765 45.02 22.31 37.09
C PRO A 765 44.87 22.06 35.58
N GLN A 766 45.96 22.26 34.85
CA GLN A 766 46.10 21.87 33.44
C GLN A 766 45.75 20.38 33.27
N SER A 767 44.85 20.08 32.32
CA SER A 767 44.52 18.72 31.92
C SER A 767 45.72 18.06 31.20
N GLY A 768 46.30 17.05 31.84
CA GLY A 768 47.45 16.32 31.31
C GLY A 768 47.10 15.50 30.06
N LYS A 769 47.82 15.76 28.96
CA LYS A 769 47.84 14.90 27.77
C LYS A 769 48.40 13.52 28.16
N CYS A 770 47.74 12.43 27.78
CA CYS A 770 48.32 11.08 27.93
C CYS A 770 49.64 11.01 27.13
N PRO A 771 50.68 10.32 27.64
CA PRO A 771 51.94 10.15 26.91
C PRO A 771 51.71 9.41 25.58
N PHE A 772 52.47 9.80 24.54
CA PHE A 772 52.37 9.28 23.16
C PHE A 772 52.30 7.74 23.09
N TRP A 773 53.12 7.06 23.89
CA TRP A 773 53.18 5.60 24.01
C TRP A 773 51.84 4.98 24.44
N VAL A 774 51.21 5.54 25.47
CA VAL A 774 49.94 5.03 26.01
C VAL A 774 48.79 5.34 25.04
N SER A 775 48.86 6.44 24.30
CA SER A 775 47.87 6.78 23.27
C SER A 775 47.91 5.79 22.10
N ARG A 776 49.09 5.51 21.54
CA ARG A 776 49.25 4.56 20.42
C ARG A 776 48.84 3.14 20.81
N TRP A 777 49.28 2.67 21.97
CA TRP A 777 48.88 1.37 22.51
C TRP A 777 47.35 1.25 22.62
N LYS A 778 46.71 2.31 23.12
CA LYS A 778 45.25 2.34 23.25
C LYS A 778 44.55 2.37 21.89
N GLN A 779 45.00 3.17 20.93
CA GLN A 779 44.41 3.25 19.60
C GLN A 779 44.45 1.91 18.87
N PHE A 780 45.56 1.17 18.98
CA PHE A 780 45.71 -0.15 18.36
C PHE A 780 44.78 -1.21 18.97
N TRP A 781 44.78 -1.36 20.30
CA TRP A 781 44.00 -2.41 20.99
C TRP A 781 42.50 -2.13 21.08
N TYR A 782 42.07 -0.87 20.94
CA TYR A 782 40.64 -0.53 20.91
C TYR A 782 40.01 -0.69 19.52
N ALA A 783 40.79 -0.87 18.46
CA ALA A 783 40.28 -1.11 17.12
C ALA A 783 39.60 -2.50 17.01
N PRO A 784 38.38 -2.60 16.44
CA PRO A 784 37.69 -3.89 16.29
C PRO A 784 38.47 -4.92 15.48
N VAL A 785 39.15 -4.48 14.41
CA VAL A 785 39.99 -5.36 13.57
C VAL A 785 41.08 -6.08 14.35
N THR A 786 41.73 -5.38 15.30
CA THR A 786 42.77 -5.97 16.15
C THR A 786 42.19 -7.03 17.07
N SER A 787 41.02 -6.77 17.66
CA SER A 787 40.32 -7.74 18.50
C SER A 787 39.87 -8.97 17.70
N PHE A 788 39.40 -8.77 16.46
CA PHE A 788 39.04 -9.86 15.56
C PHE A 788 40.25 -10.74 15.22
N ILE A 789 41.33 -10.16 14.69
CA ILE A 789 42.55 -10.92 14.35
C ILE A 789 43.13 -11.60 15.59
N GLY A 790 43.08 -10.93 16.74
CA GLY A 790 43.47 -11.52 18.02
C GLY A 790 42.67 -12.78 18.35
N ASN A 791 41.34 -12.72 18.20
CA ASN A 791 40.48 -13.89 18.40
C ASN A 791 40.77 -15.00 17.38
N VAL A 792 41.01 -14.67 16.10
CA VAL A 792 41.32 -15.67 15.07
C VAL A 792 42.61 -16.42 15.41
N VAL A 793 43.70 -15.71 15.71
CA VAL A 793 44.99 -16.31 16.05
C VAL A 793 44.87 -17.19 17.30
N MET A 794 44.22 -16.69 18.35
CA MET A 794 44.02 -17.45 19.58
C MET A 794 43.11 -18.67 19.38
N TYR A 795 42.14 -18.60 18.48
CA TYR A 795 41.26 -19.71 18.16
C TYR A 795 42.00 -20.83 17.41
N PHE A 796 42.89 -20.51 16.47
CA PHE A 796 43.76 -21.51 15.83
C PHE A 796 44.71 -22.17 16.83
N LEU A 797 45.27 -21.40 17.77
CA LEU A 797 46.09 -21.96 18.85
C LEU A 797 45.27 -22.90 19.76
N PHE A 798 44.02 -22.55 20.06
CA PHE A 798 43.09 -23.42 20.78
C PHE A 798 42.84 -24.75 20.03
N LEU A 799 42.54 -24.71 18.73
CA LEU A 799 42.33 -25.93 17.95
C LEU A 799 43.59 -26.79 17.88
N PHE A 800 44.76 -26.18 17.72
CA PHE A 800 46.04 -26.90 17.74
C PHE A 800 46.29 -27.56 19.10
N LEU A 801 46.07 -26.84 20.20
CA LEU A 801 46.18 -27.39 21.55
C LEU A 801 45.19 -28.54 21.78
N TYR A 802 43.94 -28.38 21.33
CA TYR A 802 42.92 -29.43 21.43
C TYR A 802 43.38 -30.68 20.64
N ALA A 803 43.78 -30.53 19.39
CA ALA A 803 44.28 -31.64 18.58
C ALA A 803 45.48 -32.35 19.24
N TYR A 804 46.43 -31.58 19.78
CA TYR A 804 47.58 -32.11 20.51
C TYR A 804 47.15 -32.92 21.75
N VAL A 805 46.22 -32.41 22.54
CA VAL A 805 45.66 -33.11 23.71
C VAL A 805 44.97 -34.41 23.30
N LEU A 806 44.17 -34.43 22.23
CA LEU A 806 43.44 -35.63 21.77
C LEU A 806 44.34 -36.72 21.16
N LEU A 807 45.42 -36.31 20.48
CA LEU A 807 46.29 -37.22 19.74
C LEU A 807 47.45 -37.75 20.59
N VAL A 808 48.05 -36.91 21.44
CA VAL A 808 49.30 -37.21 22.16
C VAL A 808 49.08 -37.35 23.66
N ASP A 809 48.44 -36.38 24.30
CA ASP A 809 48.44 -36.22 25.77
C ASP A 809 47.18 -36.74 26.48
N PHE A 810 46.34 -37.54 25.80
CA PHE A 810 45.08 -38.06 26.35
C PHE A 810 45.31 -39.24 27.31
N LYS A 811 45.67 -38.94 28.56
CA LYS A 811 46.02 -39.94 29.60
C LYS A 811 44.79 -40.58 30.25
N PRO A 812 44.89 -41.85 30.69
CA PRO A 812 43.80 -42.54 31.38
C PRO A 812 43.49 -41.94 32.77
N PRO A 813 42.24 -42.13 33.28
CA PRO A 813 41.81 -41.68 34.61
C PRO A 813 42.66 -42.28 35.76
N PRO A 814 42.64 -41.71 36.99
CA PRO A 814 43.67 -41.84 38.04
C PRO A 814 44.22 -43.26 38.28
N PRO A 815 45.53 -43.40 38.60
CA PRO A 815 46.28 -42.48 39.48
C PRO A 815 47.03 -41.29 38.83
N GLU A 816 47.24 -41.25 37.51
CA GLU A 816 48.05 -40.17 36.87
C GLU A 816 47.30 -38.84 36.66
N GLY A 817 45.96 -38.83 36.77
CA GLY A 817 45.14 -37.61 36.66
C GLY A 817 45.20 -36.94 35.27
N PRO A 818 44.54 -35.78 35.10
CA PRO A 818 44.59 -35.03 33.85
C PRO A 818 45.98 -34.42 33.61
N ALA A 819 46.44 -34.40 32.37
CA ALA A 819 47.69 -33.74 32.01
C ALA A 819 47.58 -32.20 32.19
N VAL A 820 48.71 -31.52 32.37
CA VAL A 820 48.73 -30.04 32.48
C VAL A 820 48.16 -29.40 31.21
N SER A 821 48.43 -29.98 30.04
CA SER A 821 47.86 -29.56 28.75
C SER A 821 46.33 -29.69 28.72
N GLU A 822 45.74 -30.72 29.34
CA GLU A 822 44.29 -30.88 29.48
C GLU A 822 43.68 -29.80 30.38
N TYR A 823 44.32 -29.47 31.51
CA TYR A 823 43.84 -28.39 32.38
C TYR A 823 43.84 -27.03 31.68
N VAL A 824 44.85 -26.73 30.85
CA VAL A 824 44.89 -25.51 30.04
C VAL A 824 43.74 -25.50 29.03
N LEU A 825 43.43 -26.63 28.40
CA LEU A 825 42.29 -26.75 27.49
C LEU A 825 40.95 -26.51 28.22
N TYR A 826 40.76 -27.08 29.41
CA TYR A 826 39.53 -26.90 30.20
C TYR A 826 39.35 -25.44 30.61
N PHE A 827 40.43 -24.80 31.05
CA PHE A 827 40.43 -23.38 31.35
C PHE A 827 40.06 -22.54 30.12
N TRP A 828 40.55 -22.92 28.94
CA TRP A 828 40.21 -22.24 27.69
C TRP A 828 38.72 -22.35 27.36
N VAL A 829 38.13 -23.55 27.42
CA VAL A 829 36.70 -23.73 27.14
C VAL A 829 35.84 -23.03 28.21
N PHE A 830 36.27 -23.03 29.46
CA PHE A 830 35.62 -22.23 30.51
C PHE A 830 35.57 -20.74 30.16
N THR A 831 36.61 -20.19 29.54
CA THR A 831 36.61 -18.79 29.08
C THR A 831 35.59 -18.54 27.97
N PHE A 832 35.35 -19.52 27.07
CA PHE A 832 34.28 -19.42 26.06
C PHE A 832 32.90 -19.45 26.71
N ILE A 833 32.66 -20.33 27.68
CA ILE A 833 31.40 -20.37 28.44
C ILE A 833 31.12 -19.00 29.10
N CYS A 834 32.14 -18.38 29.69
CA CYS A 834 32.00 -17.04 30.27
C CYS A 834 31.63 -15.96 29.23
N GLU A 835 32.14 -16.06 28.00
CA GLU A 835 31.79 -15.16 26.90
C GLU A 835 30.33 -15.33 26.45
N GLU A 836 29.88 -16.57 26.23
CA GLU A 836 28.49 -16.85 25.82
C GLU A 836 27.49 -16.38 26.90
N ILE A 837 27.86 -16.57 28.18
CA ILE A 837 27.09 -16.06 29.32
C ILE A 837 27.05 -14.52 29.29
N ARG A 838 28.18 -13.84 29.05
CA ARG A 838 28.22 -12.37 28.93
C ARG A 838 27.31 -11.88 27.81
N GLU A 839 27.36 -12.53 26.65
CA GLU A 839 26.55 -12.17 25.49
C GLU A 839 25.05 -12.24 25.80
N THR A 840 24.63 -13.30 26.51
CA THR A 840 23.25 -13.47 26.99
C THR A 840 22.80 -12.35 27.95
N PHE A 841 23.72 -11.80 28.76
CA PHE A 841 23.41 -10.77 29.76
C PHE A 841 23.41 -9.33 29.23
N ILE A 842 24.12 -9.05 28.14
CA ILE A 842 24.32 -7.68 27.63
C ILE A 842 23.16 -7.17 26.75
N VAL A 843 22.26 -8.04 26.31
CA VAL A 843 21.05 -7.61 25.58
C VAL A 843 20.12 -6.87 26.54
N ASP A 844 19.97 -5.56 26.34
CA ASP A 844 19.20 -4.67 27.19
C ASP A 844 17.69 -5.01 27.24
N SER A 845 17.05 -4.59 28.34
CA SER A 845 15.60 -4.39 28.53
C SER A 845 14.60 -5.56 28.48
N LYS A 846 14.95 -6.81 28.15
CA LYS A 846 14.00 -7.95 28.17
C LYS A 846 14.01 -8.77 29.45
N THR A 847 12.95 -9.55 29.71
CA THR A 847 12.95 -10.61 30.74
C THR A 847 13.93 -11.73 30.36
N PHE A 848 14.55 -12.40 31.34
CA PHE A 848 15.59 -13.42 31.12
C PHE A 848 15.17 -14.52 30.13
N CYS A 849 13.92 -14.98 30.20
CA CYS A 849 13.39 -16.03 29.32
C CYS A 849 13.29 -15.58 27.85
N GLN A 850 12.85 -14.35 27.60
CA GLN A 850 12.80 -13.79 26.23
C GLN A 850 14.20 -13.58 25.64
N ARG A 851 15.20 -13.26 26.47
CA ARG A 851 16.60 -13.16 26.04
C ARG A 851 17.15 -14.52 25.59
N LEU A 852 16.92 -15.57 26.39
CA LEU A 852 17.32 -16.93 26.03
C LEU A 852 16.64 -17.41 24.75
N MET A 853 15.34 -17.17 24.59
CA MET A 853 14.63 -17.53 23.35
C MET A 853 15.22 -16.82 22.11
N LEU A 854 15.59 -15.54 22.24
CA LEU A 854 16.23 -14.80 21.15
C LEU A 854 17.63 -15.34 20.83
N TYR A 855 18.41 -15.67 21.86
CA TYR A 855 19.73 -16.28 21.71
C TYR A 855 19.66 -17.63 20.98
N PHE A 856 18.71 -18.49 21.36
CA PHE A 856 18.50 -19.79 20.72
C PHE A 856 17.89 -19.70 19.32
N HIS A 857 17.45 -18.54 18.84
CA HIS A 857 16.96 -18.43 17.47
C HIS A 857 18.10 -18.42 16.44
N ASP A 858 19.29 -17.94 16.82
CA ASP A 858 20.45 -17.94 15.93
C ASP A 858 20.99 -19.37 15.72
N VAL A 859 21.33 -19.71 14.48
CA VAL A 859 21.86 -21.01 14.11
C VAL A 859 23.27 -21.19 14.68
N TRP A 860 24.10 -20.14 14.69
CA TRP A 860 25.47 -20.22 15.18
C TRP A 860 25.52 -20.41 16.69
N ASN A 861 24.65 -19.72 17.43
CA ASN A 861 24.53 -19.90 18.87
C ASN A 861 24.06 -21.31 19.25
N LYS A 862 23.22 -21.95 18.43
CA LYS A 862 22.86 -23.37 18.62
C LYS A 862 24.08 -24.28 18.48
N PHE A 863 24.94 -24.03 17.48
CA PHE A 863 26.18 -24.78 17.30
C PHE A 863 27.14 -24.59 18.49
N ASP A 864 27.21 -23.37 19.04
CA ASP A 864 28.06 -23.08 20.19
C ASP A 864 27.56 -23.76 21.47
N VAL A 865 26.23 -23.78 21.70
CA VAL A 865 25.64 -24.54 22.80
C VAL A 865 25.84 -26.04 22.61
N LEU A 866 25.71 -26.55 21.39
CA LEU A 866 25.97 -27.95 21.07
C LEU A 866 27.42 -28.33 21.39
N ALA A 867 28.40 -27.55 20.93
CA ALA A 867 29.82 -27.77 21.23
C ALA A 867 30.08 -27.77 22.75
N ILE A 868 29.61 -26.75 23.47
CA ILE A 868 29.80 -26.67 24.92
C ILE A 868 29.14 -27.87 25.63
N SER A 869 27.96 -28.30 25.19
CA SER A 869 27.27 -29.46 25.78
C SER A 869 27.98 -30.78 25.54
N LEU A 870 28.52 -30.99 24.33
CA LEU A 870 29.31 -32.18 23.97
C LEU A 870 30.64 -32.20 24.73
N PHE A 871 31.29 -31.05 24.87
CA PHE A 871 32.50 -30.92 25.68
C PHE A 871 32.25 -31.32 27.14
N ILE A 872 31.20 -30.77 27.78
CA ILE A 872 30.85 -31.12 29.16
C ILE A 872 30.52 -32.60 29.29
N ALA A 873 29.74 -33.16 28.36
CA ALA A 873 29.43 -34.60 28.35
C ALA A 873 30.69 -35.46 28.19
N GLY A 874 31.59 -35.07 27.28
CA GLY A 874 32.88 -35.74 27.06
C GLY A 874 33.77 -35.70 28.30
N LEU A 875 33.83 -34.56 29.00
CA LEU A 875 34.54 -34.42 30.28
C LEU A 875 33.95 -35.32 31.37
N CYS A 876 32.62 -35.36 31.51
CA CYS A 876 31.95 -36.23 32.46
C CYS A 876 32.26 -37.71 32.18
N CYS A 877 32.15 -38.15 30.93
CA CYS A 877 32.46 -39.53 30.52
C CYS A 877 33.95 -39.87 30.68
N ARG A 878 34.85 -38.89 30.56
CA ARG A 878 36.29 -39.08 30.78
C ARG A 878 36.61 -39.43 32.23
N MET A 879 35.80 -38.96 33.19
CA MET A 879 36.09 -39.14 34.62
C MET A 879 35.82 -40.55 35.13
N PHE A 880 35.07 -41.37 34.39
CA PHE A 880 34.80 -42.77 34.74
C PHE A 880 35.62 -43.72 33.87
N SER A 881 36.25 -44.71 34.50
CA SER A 881 37.07 -45.72 33.81
C SER A 881 36.27 -46.57 32.82
N TRP A 882 34.98 -46.87 33.12
CA TRP A 882 34.13 -47.65 32.21
C TRP A 882 33.86 -46.93 30.88
N SER A 883 33.83 -45.59 30.86
CA SER A 883 33.40 -44.78 29.72
C SER A 883 34.54 -44.00 29.07
N PHE A 884 35.79 -44.31 29.40
CA PHE A 884 36.95 -43.56 28.91
C PHE A 884 37.05 -43.53 27.38
N ASN A 885 36.89 -44.68 26.72
CA ASN A 885 36.90 -44.76 25.25
C ASN A 885 35.72 -44.00 24.62
N THR A 886 34.55 -44.05 25.26
CA THR A 886 33.37 -43.28 24.84
C THR A 886 33.60 -41.78 25.02
N GLY A 887 34.23 -41.36 26.12
CA GLY A 887 34.62 -39.97 26.38
C GLY A 887 35.60 -39.44 25.33
N ARG A 888 36.60 -40.25 24.94
CA ARG A 888 37.49 -39.93 23.81
C ARG A 888 36.71 -39.75 22.51
N GLY A 889 35.78 -40.67 22.21
CA GLY A 889 34.92 -40.58 21.03
C GLY A 889 34.07 -39.30 21.00
N ILE A 890 33.45 -38.94 22.13
CA ILE A 890 32.65 -37.72 22.27
C ILE A 890 33.53 -36.47 22.09
N LEU A 891 34.72 -36.42 22.68
CA LEU A 891 35.64 -35.28 22.53
C LEU A 891 36.22 -35.16 21.11
N CYS A 892 36.37 -36.26 20.37
CA CYS A 892 36.73 -36.23 18.94
C CYS A 892 35.60 -35.62 18.10
N MET A 893 34.34 -36.01 18.36
CA MET A 893 33.19 -35.41 17.71
C MET A 893 33.08 -33.92 18.06
N ASP A 894 33.33 -33.57 19.31
CA ASP A 894 33.32 -32.18 19.78
C ASP A 894 34.39 -31.33 19.09
N TYR A 895 35.61 -31.85 18.92
CA TYR A 895 36.66 -31.20 18.13
C TYR A 895 36.21 -30.89 16.68
N MET A 896 35.46 -31.81 16.04
CA MET A 896 34.88 -31.54 14.72
C MET A 896 33.89 -30.37 14.75
N VAL A 897 33.02 -30.29 15.77
CA VAL A 897 32.05 -29.19 15.92
C VAL A 897 32.78 -27.86 16.14
N PHE A 898 33.79 -27.81 17.00
CA PHE A 898 34.63 -26.62 17.15
C PHE A 898 35.35 -26.26 15.85
N THR A 899 35.85 -27.22 15.08
CA THR A 899 36.48 -26.92 13.78
C THR A 899 35.48 -26.32 12.78
N LEU A 900 34.23 -26.80 12.74
CA LEU A 900 33.18 -26.23 11.88
C LEU A 900 32.84 -24.77 12.25
N ARG A 901 33.03 -24.35 13.51
CA ARG A 901 32.85 -22.95 13.94
C ARG A 901 33.79 -21.97 13.22
N LEU A 902 34.91 -22.44 12.64
CA LEU A 902 35.79 -21.60 11.80
C LEU A 902 35.05 -20.96 10.61
N ILE A 903 34.02 -21.63 10.08
CA ILE A 903 33.22 -21.11 8.97
C ILE A 903 32.56 -19.77 9.36
N HIS A 904 32.08 -19.64 10.60
CA HIS A 904 31.48 -18.40 11.10
C HIS A 904 32.50 -17.25 11.15
N ILE A 905 33.74 -17.54 11.56
CA ILE A 905 34.82 -16.55 11.62
C ILE A 905 35.17 -16.03 10.22
N PHE A 906 35.23 -16.92 9.23
CA PHE A 906 35.52 -16.54 7.84
C PHE A 906 34.37 -15.83 7.13
N ALA A 907 33.16 -15.84 7.67
CA ALA A 907 32.00 -15.17 7.09
C ALA A 907 32.18 -13.65 6.97
N ILE A 908 33.06 -13.04 7.77
CA ILE A 908 33.35 -11.61 7.69
C ILE A 908 34.23 -11.23 6.47
N HIS A 909 34.91 -12.20 5.88
CA HIS A 909 35.83 -11.92 4.76
C HIS A 909 35.06 -11.56 3.49
N ARG A 910 35.56 -10.56 2.74
CA ARG A 910 34.89 -10.00 1.55
C ARG A 910 34.62 -11.03 0.45
N GLN A 911 35.53 -11.98 0.25
CA GLN A 911 35.40 -12.97 -0.83
C GLN A 911 34.68 -14.26 -0.37
N LEU A 912 34.87 -14.67 0.89
CA LEU A 912 34.34 -15.95 1.40
C LEU A 912 32.92 -15.81 1.96
N GLY A 913 32.57 -14.63 2.48
CA GLY A 913 31.27 -14.39 3.09
C GLY A 913 30.08 -14.67 2.17
N PRO A 914 30.02 -14.10 0.95
CA PRO A 914 28.94 -14.40 0.00
C PRO A 914 28.82 -15.89 -0.34
N GLN A 915 29.96 -16.58 -0.46
CA GLN A 915 30.00 -18.03 -0.74
C GLN A 915 29.41 -18.86 0.40
N ILE A 916 29.66 -18.47 1.66
CA ILE A 916 29.08 -19.14 2.84
C ILE A 916 27.55 -18.95 2.88
N ILE A 917 27.03 -17.78 2.49
CA ILE A 917 25.58 -17.54 2.41
C ILE A 917 24.93 -18.42 1.34
N ILE A 918 25.60 -18.62 0.20
CA ILE A 918 25.15 -19.50 -0.88
C ILE A 918 25.09 -20.95 -0.39
N LEU A 919 26.17 -21.42 0.23
CA LEU A 919 26.24 -22.78 0.80
C LEU A 919 25.09 -23.03 1.78
N GLY A 920 24.81 -22.08 2.69
CA GLY A 920 23.73 -22.19 3.66
C GLY A 920 22.34 -22.33 3.04
N LYS A 921 22.10 -21.74 1.85
CA LYS A 921 20.84 -21.91 1.12
C LYS A 921 20.79 -23.24 0.36
N MET A 922 21.89 -23.64 -0.27
CA MET A 922 21.98 -24.91 -1.02
C MET A 922 21.82 -26.15 -0.12
N ILE A 923 22.21 -26.07 1.16
CA ILE A 923 22.00 -27.15 2.15
C ILE A 923 20.51 -27.51 2.29
N LYS A 924 19.58 -26.56 2.12
CA LYS A 924 18.14 -26.85 2.19
C LYS A 924 17.67 -27.72 1.03
N ASP A 925 18.18 -27.47 -0.17
CA ASP A 925 17.87 -28.27 -1.35
C ASP A 925 18.55 -29.66 -1.26
N ALA A 926 19.76 -29.70 -0.71
CA ALA A 926 20.48 -30.94 -0.42
C ALA A 926 19.72 -31.87 0.54
N PHE A 927 19.02 -31.30 1.54
CA PHE A 927 18.25 -32.08 2.52
C PHE A 927 17.10 -32.85 1.87
N PHE A 928 16.34 -32.22 0.96
CA PHE A 928 15.29 -32.90 0.20
C PHE A 928 15.85 -34.01 -0.69
N PHE A 929 17.03 -33.80 -1.27
CA PHE A 929 17.72 -34.82 -2.05
C PHE A 929 18.16 -36.02 -1.20
N LEU A 930 18.78 -35.76 -0.04
CA LEU A 930 19.22 -36.79 0.90
C LEU A 930 18.08 -37.71 1.34
N PHE A 931 16.86 -37.17 1.46
CA PHE A 931 15.66 -37.96 1.73
C PHE A 931 15.35 -38.97 0.60
N PHE A 932 15.30 -38.52 -0.66
CA PHE A 932 15.07 -39.42 -1.79
C PHE A 932 16.17 -40.46 -1.95
N LEU A 933 17.43 -40.05 -1.76
CA LEU A 933 18.56 -40.96 -1.77
C LEU A 933 18.43 -42.04 -0.69
N GLY A 934 18.06 -41.64 0.54
CA GLY A 934 17.85 -42.58 1.64
C GLY A 934 16.79 -43.64 1.36
N VAL A 935 15.66 -43.26 0.74
CA VAL A 935 14.60 -44.21 0.37
C VAL A 935 15.10 -45.25 -0.64
N ILE A 936 15.71 -44.81 -1.74
CA ILE A 936 16.20 -45.72 -2.80
C ILE A 936 17.35 -46.60 -2.28
N LEU A 937 18.23 -46.03 -1.47
CA LEU A 937 19.33 -46.74 -0.83
C LEU A 937 18.81 -47.84 0.09
N SER A 938 17.81 -47.56 0.93
CA SER A 938 17.20 -48.57 1.79
C SER A 938 16.51 -49.68 1.01
N ALA A 939 15.81 -49.35 -0.08
CA ALA A 939 15.10 -50.33 -0.91
C ALA A 939 16.07 -51.29 -1.61
N TYR A 940 17.13 -50.77 -2.22
CA TYR A 940 18.18 -51.58 -2.83
C TYR A 940 18.94 -52.40 -1.77
N GLY A 941 19.32 -51.78 -0.65
CA GLY A 941 20.07 -52.45 0.40
C GLY A 941 19.33 -53.63 1.04
N VAL A 942 18.03 -53.48 1.33
CA VAL A 942 17.20 -54.56 1.87
C VAL A 942 17.01 -55.67 0.83
N ALA A 943 16.74 -55.31 -0.43
CA ALA A 943 16.57 -56.28 -1.50
C ALA A 943 17.84 -57.09 -1.76
N SER A 944 19.01 -56.43 -1.83
CA SER A 944 20.30 -57.11 -2.00
C SER A 944 20.68 -57.98 -0.80
N GLN A 945 20.42 -57.53 0.43
CA GLN A 945 20.69 -58.34 1.63
C GLN A 945 19.81 -59.60 1.65
N ALA A 946 18.52 -59.48 1.31
CA ALA A 946 17.58 -60.59 1.30
C ALA A 946 17.87 -61.63 0.19
N LEU A 947 18.44 -61.20 -0.94
CA LEU A 947 18.81 -62.10 -2.04
C LEU A 947 20.16 -62.80 -1.81
N LEU A 948 21.11 -62.17 -1.12
CA LEU A 948 22.44 -62.74 -0.88
C LEU A 948 22.52 -63.62 0.37
N TYR A 949 21.73 -63.33 1.41
CA TYR A 949 21.77 -64.05 2.69
C TYR A 949 20.38 -64.51 3.10
N GLN A 950 20.22 -65.82 3.32
CA GLN A 950 18.96 -66.39 3.78
C GLN A 950 18.65 -66.05 5.24
N TYR A 951 19.68 -65.96 6.09
CA TYR A 951 19.54 -65.65 7.52
C TYR A 951 20.81 -65.00 8.08
N ASP A 952 20.66 -63.83 8.71
CA ASP A 952 21.73 -63.16 9.50
C ASP A 952 21.09 -62.56 10.77
N PRO A 953 21.35 -63.12 11.97
CA PRO A 953 20.73 -62.67 13.22
C PRO A 953 21.36 -61.41 13.80
N SER A 954 22.51 -60.97 13.26
CA SER A 954 23.28 -59.90 13.86
C SER A 954 22.86 -58.52 13.33
N PRO A 955 22.25 -57.66 14.18
CA PRO A 955 21.72 -56.38 13.71
C PRO A 955 22.80 -55.43 13.21
N ASP A 956 24.01 -55.48 13.78
CA ASP A 956 25.15 -54.65 13.36
C ASP A 956 25.61 -54.96 11.92
N ARG A 957 25.80 -56.24 11.58
CA ARG A 957 26.23 -56.65 10.23
C ARG A 957 25.14 -56.37 9.20
N VAL A 958 23.88 -56.64 9.53
CA VAL A 958 22.73 -56.36 8.66
C VAL A 958 22.63 -54.85 8.40
N PHE A 959 22.70 -54.01 9.42
CA PHE A 959 22.64 -52.55 9.25
C PHE A 959 23.79 -52.02 8.37
N ARG A 960 25.02 -52.51 8.61
CA ARG A 960 26.19 -52.15 7.81
C ARG A 960 26.06 -52.59 6.34
N ARG A 961 25.49 -53.77 6.08
CA ARG A 961 25.29 -54.30 4.72
C ARG A 961 24.14 -53.60 3.99
N VAL A 962 23.04 -53.29 4.68
CA VAL A 962 21.85 -52.67 4.08
C VAL A 962 22.04 -51.19 3.79
N LEU A 963 22.70 -50.42 4.67
CA LEU A 963 22.81 -48.96 4.49
C LEU A 963 24.23 -48.52 4.08
N TYR A 964 25.25 -48.94 4.82
CA TYR A 964 26.60 -48.41 4.63
C TYR A 964 27.26 -48.88 3.32
N ARG A 965 27.08 -50.14 2.92
CA ARG A 965 27.67 -50.67 1.67
C ARG A 965 27.04 -50.05 0.41
N PRO A 966 25.70 -50.03 0.22
CA PRO A 966 25.07 -49.33 -0.89
C PRO A 966 25.43 -47.84 -0.99
N TYR A 967 25.64 -47.17 0.13
CA TYR A 967 26.12 -45.78 0.14
C TYR A 967 27.50 -45.65 -0.54
N LEU A 968 28.43 -46.56 -0.25
CA LEU A 968 29.76 -46.57 -0.86
C LEU A 968 29.74 -46.91 -2.36
N HIS A 969 28.76 -47.68 -2.81
CA HIS A 969 28.60 -48.00 -4.24
C HIS A 969 28.37 -46.73 -5.09
N ILE A 970 27.68 -45.72 -4.55
CA ILE A 970 27.45 -44.42 -5.22
C ILE A 970 28.78 -43.70 -5.50
N PHE A 971 29.75 -43.82 -4.59
CA PHE A 971 31.09 -43.24 -4.74
C PHE A 971 32.05 -44.09 -5.58
N GLY A 972 31.57 -45.18 -6.20
CA GLY A 972 32.37 -46.05 -7.05
C GLY A 972 33.16 -47.13 -6.31
N HIS A 973 33.00 -47.27 -4.99
CA HIS A 973 33.55 -48.40 -4.24
C HIS A 973 32.60 -49.59 -4.31
N ILE A 974 32.66 -50.33 -5.41
CA ILE A 974 31.84 -51.53 -5.63
C ILE A 974 32.69 -52.77 -5.31
N PRO A 975 32.42 -53.50 -4.20
CA PRO A 975 33.14 -54.73 -3.89
C PRO A 975 32.62 -55.85 -4.80
N VAL A 976 33.14 -55.92 -6.02
CA VAL A 976 32.73 -56.92 -7.04
C VAL A 976 32.95 -58.34 -6.53
N GLU A 977 34.01 -58.56 -5.74
CA GLU A 977 34.35 -59.82 -5.05
C GLU A 977 33.29 -60.27 -4.03
N GLU A 978 32.46 -59.34 -3.55
CA GLU A 978 31.40 -59.64 -2.61
C GLU A 978 30.02 -59.85 -3.25
N ILE A 979 29.86 -59.43 -4.50
CA ILE A 979 28.57 -59.41 -5.19
C ILE A 979 28.54 -60.49 -6.27
N ASP A 980 29.66 -60.82 -6.90
CA ASP A 980 29.74 -61.81 -7.96
C ASP A 980 30.22 -63.19 -7.47
N THR A 981 29.63 -64.26 -7.99
CA THR A 981 29.94 -65.66 -7.67
C THR A 981 31.19 -66.19 -8.39
N GLY A 982 31.73 -65.42 -9.34
CA GLY A 982 32.91 -65.79 -10.12
C GLY A 982 34.27 -65.49 -9.48
N SER A 983 34.31 -64.83 -8.32
CA SER A 983 35.54 -64.41 -7.64
C SER A 983 35.70 -65.09 -6.28
N TYR A 984 36.92 -65.54 -5.95
CA TYR A 984 37.21 -66.24 -4.69
C TYR A 984 37.00 -65.31 -3.49
N TRP A 985 36.15 -65.72 -2.53
CA TRP A 985 35.88 -64.95 -1.32
C TRP A 985 36.72 -65.49 -0.16
N ASP A 986 37.71 -64.71 0.28
CA ASP A 986 38.78 -65.13 1.21
C ASP A 986 38.35 -65.09 2.70
N ARG A 987 37.08 -65.45 3.00
CA ARG A 987 36.54 -65.49 4.37
C ARG A 987 35.90 -66.83 4.70
N ASP A 988 36.22 -67.36 5.89
CA ASP A 988 35.61 -68.56 6.44
C ASP A 988 34.11 -68.33 6.73
N CYS A 989 33.24 -68.96 5.95
CA CYS A 989 31.79 -68.86 6.10
C CYS A 989 31.19 -70.21 6.54
N THR A 990 30.04 -70.17 7.22
CA THR A 990 29.33 -71.36 7.70
C THR A 990 27.82 -71.27 7.46
N ASP A 991 27.18 -72.36 7.03
CA ASP A 991 25.71 -72.45 6.87
C ASP A 991 24.99 -72.95 8.14
N ASN A 992 25.74 -73.32 9.18
CA ASN A 992 25.17 -73.90 10.39
C ASN A 992 24.55 -72.81 11.30
N LEU A 993 23.23 -72.86 11.50
CA LEU A 993 22.44 -71.89 12.27
C LEU A 993 22.98 -71.65 13.70
N THR A 994 23.54 -72.68 14.33
CA THR A 994 24.11 -72.58 15.68
C THR A 994 25.38 -71.73 15.71
N LEU A 995 26.30 -71.98 14.77
CA LEU A 995 27.54 -71.23 14.60
C LEU A 995 27.29 -69.78 14.13
N ILE A 996 26.23 -69.55 13.35
CA ILE A 996 25.81 -68.21 12.91
C ILE A 996 25.29 -67.39 14.09
N ASN A 997 24.51 -68.00 14.99
CA ASN A 997 24.02 -67.34 16.21
C ASN A 997 25.14 -67.02 17.21
N GLU A 998 26.24 -67.78 17.18
CA GLU A 998 27.47 -67.51 17.95
C GLU A 998 28.34 -66.40 17.33
N GLY A 999 27.98 -65.90 16.13
CA GLY A 999 28.61 -64.75 15.50
C GLY A 999 29.46 -65.06 14.25
N ASN A 1000 29.54 -66.32 13.80
CA ASN A 1000 30.25 -66.65 12.56
C ASN A 1000 29.55 -66.08 11.32
N GLU A 1001 30.29 -65.94 10.21
CA GLU A 1001 29.75 -65.34 8.98
C GLU A 1001 28.88 -66.34 8.20
N PRO A 1002 27.64 -65.97 7.82
CA PRO A 1002 26.81 -66.82 6.97
C PRO A 1002 27.37 -66.89 5.54
N CYS A 1003 27.30 -68.04 4.89
CA CYS A 1003 27.63 -68.15 3.46
C CYS A 1003 26.53 -67.51 2.60
N ARG A 1004 26.87 -67.20 1.34
CA ARG A 1004 25.98 -66.55 0.39
C ARG A 1004 25.15 -67.57 -0.39
N ASP A 1005 23.94 -67.20 -0.73
CA ASP A 1005 23.12 -67.96 -1.67
C ASP A 1005 23.50 -67.61 -3.12
N THR A 1006 23.85 -68.61 -3.92
CA THR A 1006 24.27 -68.45 -5.33
C THR A 1006 23.09 -68.50 -6.31
N SER A 1007 21.89 -68.88 -5.85
CA SER A 1007 20.74 -69.19 -6.72
C SER A 1007 20.19 -67.98 -7.49
N HIS A 1008 20.21 -66.78 -6.88
CA HIS A 1008 19.61 -65.56 -7.46
C HIS A 1008 20.63 -64.44 -7.71
N ASN A 1009 21.92 -64.78 -7.83
CA ASN A 1009 22.99 -63.79 -7.98
C ASN A 1009 22.78 -62.86 -9.21
N TRP A 1010 22.34 -63.41 -10.34
CA TRP A 1010 22.07 -62.64 -11.57
C TRP A 1010 21.11 -61.45 -11.33
N LEU A 1011 20.14 -61.62 -10.43
CA LEU A 1011 19.17 -60.58 -10.09
C LEU A 1011 19.82 -59.46 -9.24
N VAL A 1012 20.76 -59.82 -8.35
CA VAL A 1012 21.53 -58.86 -7.55
C VAL A 1012 22.41 -57.98 -8.45
N VAL A 1013 23.04 -58.58 -9.47
CA VAL A 1013 23.82 -57.84 -10.48
C VAL A 1013 22.93 -56.89 -11.28
N ILE A 1014 21.74 -57.32 -11.71
CA ILE A 1014 20.77 -56.44 -12.40
C ILE A 1014 20.31 -55.29 -11.48
N LEU A 1015 19.98 -55.59 -10.22
CA LEU A 1015 19.59 -54.57 -9.25
C LEU A 1015 20.71 -53.57 -8.99
N LEU A 1016 21.97 -54.00 -8.96
CA LEU A 1016 23.14 -53.12 -8.86
C LEU A 1016 23.25 -52.18 -10.06
N VAL A 1017 23.08 -52.68 -11.29
CA VAL A 1017 23.11 -51.84 -12.50
C VAL A 1017 21.97 -50.82 -12.50
N ILE A 1018 20.76 -51.24 -12.16
CA ILE A 1018 19.60 -50.34 -12.05
C ILE A 1018 19.84 -49.28 -10.96
N PHE A 1019 20.33 -49.70 -9.79
CA PHE A 1019 20.65 -48.80 -8.69
C PHE A 1019 21.70 -47.75 -9.10
N LEU A 1020 22.79 -48.15 -9.75
CA LEU A 1020 23.83 -47.23 -10.22
C LEU A 1020 23.31 -46.28 -11.31
N LEU A 1021 22.48 -46.77 -12.23
CA LEU A 1021 21.86 -45.91 -13.25
C LEU A 1021 20.95 -44.86 -12.60
N VAL A 1022 20.06 -45.27 -11.71
CA VAL A 1022 19.14 -44.35 -11.03
C VAL A 1022 19.88 -43.36 -10.14
N THR A 1023 20.87 -43.82 -9.37
CA THR A 1023 21.61 -42.94 -8.45
C THR A 1023 22.60 -42.03 -9.18
N ASN A 1024 23.49 -42.57 -10.00
CA ASN A 1024 24.58 -41.78 -10.59
C ASN A 1024 24.15 -41.00 -11.83
N ILE A 1025 23.30 -41.57 -12.70
CA ILE A 1025 22.89 -40.88 -13.94
C ILE A 1025 21.70 -39.98 -13.69
N LEU A 1026 20.70 -40.41 -12.92
CA LEU A 1026 19.50 -39.61 -12.70
C LEU A 1026 19.62 -38.69 -11.48
N LEU A 1027 19.87 -39.24 -10.29
CA LEU A 1027 19.82 -38.46 -9.05
C LEU A 1027 20.99 -37.46 -8.93
N VAL A 1028 22.24 -37.88 -9.14
CA VAL A 1028 23.40 -36.96 -9.04
C VAL A 1028 23.32 -35.82 -10.06
N ASN A 1029 22.91 -36.10 -11.30
CA ASN A 1029 22.74 -35.03 -12.30
C ASN A 1029 21.57 -34.09 -11.97
N LEU A 1030 20.49 -34.59 -11.39
CA LEU A 1030 19.40 -33.74 -10.89
C LEU A 1030 19.85 -32.87 -9.71
N LEU A 1031 20.71 -33.38 -8.82
CA LEU A 1031 21.33 -32.59 -7.76
C LEU A 1031 22.22 -31.47 -8.34
N ILE A 1032 23.04 -31.78 -9.34
CA ILE A 1032 23.87 -30.78 -10.03
C ILE A 1032 22.99 -29.70 -10.68
N ALA A 1033 21.88 -30.09 -11.33
CA ALA A 1033 20.96 -29.15 -11.96
C ALA A 1033 20.26 -28.23 -10.94
N THR A 1034 19.76 -28.80 -9.83
CA THR A 1034 19.10 -28.03 -8.76
C THR A 1034 20.08 -27.10 -8.04
N PHE A 1035 21.31 -27.55 -7.79
CA PHE A 1035 22.39 -26.72 -7.26
C PHE A 1035 22.80 -25.61 -8.22
N SER A 1036 22.89 -25.86 -9.52
CA SER A 1036 23.22 -24.85 -10.53
C SER A 1036 22.13 -23.76 -10.62
N TYR A 1037 20.85 -24.16 -10.60
CA TYR A 1037 19.72 -23.23 -10.60
C TYR A 1037 19.70 -22.35 -9.34
N THR A 1038 19.85 -22.96 -8.17
CA THR A 1038 19.84 -22.27 -6.88
C THR A 1038 21.07 -21.38 -6.71
N PHE A 1039 22.25 -21.83 -7.12
CA PHE A 1039 23.47 -21.03 -7.17
C PHE A 1039 23.27 -19.78 -8.03
N SER A 1040 22.80 -19.93 -9.27
CA SER A 1040 22.59 -18.80 -10.19
C SER A 1040 21.60 -17.77 -9.62
N LYS A 1041 20.50 -18.24 -9.02
CA LYS A 1041 19.48 -17.37 -8.40
C LYS A 1041 19.98 -16.65 -7.14
N VAL A 1042 20.78 -17.33 -6.33
CA VAL A 1042 21.28 -16.75 -5.06
C VAL A 1042 22.48 -15.84 -5.29
N GLN A 1043 23.34 -16.14 -6.27
CA GLN A 1043 24.55 -15.39 -6.57
C GLN A 1043 24.27 -13.91 -6.80
N GLU A 1044 23.25 -13.60 -7.61
CA GLU A 1044 22.85 -12.22 -7.96
C GLU A 1044 22.54 -11.37 -6.71
N CYS A 1045 21.92 -11.96 -5.69
CA CYS A 1045 21.56 -11.25 -4.47
C CYS A 1045 22.58 -11.43 -3.33
N SER A 1046 23.49 -12.40 -3.41
CA SER A 1046 24.33 -12.86 -2.29
C SER A 1046 25.18 -11.75 -1.66
N ASP A 1047 25.76 -10.86 -2.48
CA ASP A 1047 26.58 -9.73 -2.02
C ASP A 1047 25.76 -8.75 -1.16
N THR A 1048 24.51 -8.47 -1.55
CA THR A 1048 23.63 -7.59 -0.76
C THR A 1048 23.29 -8.20 0.60
N TYR A 1049 23.05 -9.52 0.66
CA TYR A 1049 22.83 -10.24 1.92
C TYR A 1049 24.07 -10.21 2.81
N TRP A 1050 25.26 -10.43 2.23
CA TRP A 1050 26.51 -10.37 2.97
C TRP A 1050 26.80 -8.97 3.52
N LYS A 1051 26.65 -7.93 2.70
CA LYS A 1051 26.81 -6.52 3.11
C LYS A 1051 25.89 -6.13 4.26
N PHE A 1052 24.67 -6.67 4.29
CA PHE A 1052 23.73 -6.50 5.40
C PHE A 1052 24.20 -7.25 6.67
N GLN A 1053 24.55 -8.54 6.55
CA GLN A 1053 25.02 -9.34 7.70
C GLN A 1053 26.33 -8.81 8.30
N ARG A 1054 27.22 -8.25 7.47
CA ARG A 1054 28.47 -7.62 7.89
C ARG A 1054 28.26 -6.57 8.99
N TYR A 1055 27.16 -5.82 8.95
CA TYR A 1055 26.84 -4.85 10.01
C TYR A 1055 26.74 -5.53 11.38
N ASN A 1056 25.96 -6.61 11.49
CA ASN A 1056 25.72 -7.31 12.75
C ASN A 1056 27.04 -7.85 13.33
N LEU A 1057 27.86 -8.46 12.48
CA LEU A 1057 29.18 -8.96 12.87
C LEU A 1057 30.09 -7.83 13.38
N ILE A 1058 30.17 -6.70 12.66
CA ILE A 1058 31.00 -5.56 13.09
C ILE A 1058 30.53 -5.02 14.44
N VAL A 1059 29.23 -4.89 14.64
CA VAL A 1059 28.65 -4.40 15.90
C VAL A 1059 28.98 -5.35 17.06
N GLU A 1060 28.86 -6.66 16.82
CA GLU A 1060 29.22 -7.70 17.80
C GLU A 1060 30.69 -7.59 18.23
N TYR A 1061 31.63 -7.57 17.28
CA TYR A 1061 33.06 -7.44 17.57
C TYR A 1061 33.45 -6.08 18.17
N HIS A 1062 32.77 -5.00 17.81
CA HIS A 1062 32.99 -3.70 18.44
C HIS A 1062 32.62 -3.73 19.94
N PHE A 1063 31.55 -4.43 20.32
CA PHE A 1063 31.13 -4.56 21.71
C PHE A 1063 31.89 -5.61 22.51
N ARG A 1064 32.52 -6.60 21.86
CA ARG A 1064 33.40 -7.57 22.53
C ARG A 1064 34.56 -6.88 23.27
N PRO A 1065 35.00 -7.41 24.42
CA PRO A 1065 36.19 -6.91 25.11
C PRO A 1065 37.44 -7.11 24.24
N THR A 1066 38.46 -6.27 24.44
CA THR A 1066 39.63 -6.20 23.55
C THR A 1066 40.61 -7.36 23.71
N LEU A 1067 40.57 -8.05 24.86
CA LEU A 1067 41.43 -9.21 25.12
C LEU A 1067 40.79 -10.48 24.55
N ALA A 1068 41.56 -11.23 23.76
CA ALA A 1068 41.14 -12.53 23.25
C ALA A 1068 41.14 -13.60 24.37
N PRO A 1069 40.30 -14.66 24.26
CA PRO A 1069 40.43 -15.86 25.09
C PRO A 1069 41.85 -16.44 25.01
N PRO A 1070 42.51 -16.81 26.14
CA PRO A 1070 41.97 -17.01 27.49
C PRO A 1070 42.07 -15.77 28.42
N PHE A 1071 42.75 -14.70 28.01
CA PHE A 1071 42.99 -13.51 28.85
C PHE A 1071 41.74 -12.65 29.08
N ILE A 1072 40.65 -12.98 28.41
CA ILE A 1072 39.35 -12.32 28.50
C ILE A 1072 38.77 -12.30 29.92
N ILE A 1073 39.11 -13.29 30.76
CA ILE A 1073 38.69 -13.35 32.17
C ILE A 1073 39.12 -12.11 32.96
N LEU A 1074 40.30 -11.55 32.69
CA LEU A 1074 40.78 -10.33 33.34
C LEU A 1074 39.86 -9.13 33.02
N SER A 1075 39.34 -9.08 31.79
CA SER A 1075 38.38 -8.06 31.38
C SER A 1075 37.02 -8.26 32.07
N HIS A 1076 36.54 -9.50 32.17
CA HIS A 1076 35.30 -9.82 32.90
C HIS A 1076 35.38 -9.44 34.37
N ILE A 1077 36.48 -9.80 35.03
CA ILE A 1077 36.73 -9.45 36.43
C ILE A 1077 36.75 -7.93 36.59
N ASN A 1078 37.42 -7.18 35.72
CA ASN A 1078 37.43 -5.71 35.76
C ASN A 1078 36.03 -5.09 35.55
N LEU A 1079 35.24 -5.63 34.61
CA LEU A 1079 33.85 -5.20 34.38
C LEU A 1079 32.94 -5.51 35.57
N LEU A 1080 33.09 -6.68 36.18
CA LEU A 1080 32.30 -7.14 37.32
C LEU A 1080 32.66 -6.33 38.59
N ILE A 1081 33.95 -6.07 38.82
CA ILE A 1081 34.45 -5.15 39.85
C ILE A 1081 33.88 -3.74 39.65
N LYS A 1082 33.91 -3.20 38.44
CA LYS A 1082 33.34 -1.86 38.15
C LYS A 1082 31.83 -1.78 38.40
N ARG A 1083 31.09 -2.84 38.07
CA ARG A 1083 29.64 -2.92 38.31
C ARG A 1083 29.31 -3.03 39.80
N LEU A 1084 30.01 -3.89 40.54
CA LEU A 1084 29.77 -4.11 41.97
C LEU A 1084 30.23 -2.95 42.85
N LEU A 1085 31.41 -2.36 42.59
CA LEU A 1085 32.02 -1.35 43.47
C LEU A 1085 31.68 0.09 43.10
N ARG A 1086 31.44 0.42 41.82
CA ARG A 1086 31.26 1.83 41.38
C ARG A 1086 29.86 2.17 40.86
N LYS A 1087 28.96 1.20 40.65
CA LYS A 1087 27.63 1.39 40.01
C LYS A 1087 27.68 2.19 38.68
N VAL A 1088 28.84 2.32 38.04
CA VAL A 1088 28.99 3.06 36.78
C VAL A 1088 28.63 2.12 35.62
N PRO A 1089 27.67 2.47 34.75
CA PRO A 1089 27.36 1.69 33.57
C PRO A 1089 28.55 1.66 32.58
N SER A 1090 28.68 0.57 31.82
CA SER A 1090 29.81 0.35 30.89
C SER A 1090 29.89 1.46 29.84
N THR A 1091 30.98 2.23 29.85
CA THR A 1091 31.26 3.35 28.94
C THR A 1091 31.41 2.94 27.47
N LYS A 1092 31.56 1.64 27.14
CA LYS A 1092 31.68 1.15 25.75
C LYS A 1092 30.32 1.14 25.02
N HIS A 1093 29.21 0.91 25.74
CA HIS A 1093 27.84 0.98 25.18
C HIS A 1093 27.42 2.42 24.81
N HIS A 1094 27.97 3.43 25.48
CA HIS A 1094 27.62 4.83 25.26
C HIS A 1094 28.30 5.47 24.04
N ARG A 1095 29.39 4.89 23.50
CA ARG A 1095 30.18 5.50 22.40
C ARG A 1095 29.53 5.41 21.02
N PHE A 1096 28.72 4.40 20.76
CA PHE A 1096 28.01 4.26 19.47
C PHE A 1096 26.82 5.24 19.33
N GLY A 1097 26.45 5.93 20.42
CA GLY A 1097 25.24 6.76 20.46
C GLY A 1097 25.37 8.09 21.22
N LYS A 1098 26.57 8.58 21.55
CA LYS A 1098 26.72 9.89 22.20
C LYS A 1098 27.67 10.78 21.39
N VAL A 1099 27.09 11.44 20.39
CA VAL A 1099 27.50 12.79 19.99
C VAL A 1099 26.34 13.67 20.46
N ARG A 1100 26.52 14.45 21.52
CA ARG A 1100 25.53 15.47 21.90
C ARG A 1100 26.14 16.86 21.84
N ASN A 1101 25.37 17.70 21.16
CA ASN A 1101 25.44 19.13 20.89
C ASN A 1101 26.05 20.00 21.99
N GLU A 1102 26.79 21.04 21.57
CA GLU A 1102 26.29 22.41 21.67
C GLU A 1102 26.96 23.36 20.63
N LEU A 1103 26.15 24.32 20.16
CA LEU A 1103 26.46 25.50 19.32
C LEU A 1103 27.18 25.32 17.97
N GLN A 1104 26.41 25.11 16.89
CA GLN A 1104 26.47 25.92 15.65
C GLN A 1104 25.54 25.44 14.51
N PHE A 1105 24.75 24.38 14.67
CA PHE A 1105 23.94 23.83 13.56
C PHE A 1105 22.44 24.10 13.64
N LYS A 1106 22.03 25.28 14.12
CA LYS A 1106 20.62 25.70 14.14
C LYS A 1106 20.19 26.58 12.96
N GLN A 1107 21.04 26.75 11.93
CA GLN A 1107 20.71 27.65 10.80
C GLN A 1107 21.11 27.17 9.39
N THR A 1108 21.88 26.08 9.23
CA THR A 1108 22.49 25.77 7.91
C THR A 1108 21.76 24.73 7.06
N CYS A 1109 20.75 24.01 7.58
CA CYS A 1109 19.94 23.07 6.78
C CYS A 1109 18.45 23.41 6.69
N THR A 1110 17.98 24.43 7.40
CA THR A 1110 16.59 24.92 7.31
C THR A 1110 16.46 26.18 6.43
N GLY A 1111 17.57 26.74 5.93
CA GLY A 1111 17.58 28.02 5.23
C GLY A 1111 17.64 27.99 3.69
N HIS A 1112 18.20 26.96 3.04
CA HIS A 1112 18.55 27.08 1.60
C HIS A 1112 18.22 25.89 0.68
N SER A 1113 17.57 24.83 1.16
CA SER A 1113 17.32 23.63 0.33
C SER A 1113 15.84 23.24 0.15
N SER A 1114 14.89 24.02 0.66
CA SER A 1114 13.46 23.81 0.36
C SER A 1114 12.97 24.53 -0.92
N PRO A 1115 13.36 25.78 -1.23
CA PRO A 1115 12.85 26.43 -2.44
C PRO A 1115 13.53 25.90 -3.70
N VAL A 1116 14.81 25.49 -3.67
CA VAL A 1116 15.52 25.06 -4.88
C VAL A 1116 14.98 23.71 -5.39
N LEU A 1117 14.68 22.75 -4.51
CA LEU A 1117 14.13 21.45 -4.92
C LEU A 1117 12.64 21.55 -5.32
N LYS A 1118 11.83 22.37 -4.62
CA LYS A 1118 10.46 22.69 -5.04
C LYS A 1118 10.43 23.44 -6.37
N VAL A 1119 11.36 24.39 -6.60
CA VAL A 1119 11.48 25.14 -7.87
C VAL A 1119 12.02 24.26 -8.99
N PHE A 1120 12.89 23.28 -8.72
CA PHE A 1120 13.40 22.35 -9.73
C PHE A 1120 12.32 21.33 -10.14
N ILE A 1121 11.61 20.75 -9.17
CA ILE A 1121 10.51 19.81 -9.43
C ILE A 1121 9.31 20.54 -10.07
N SER A 1122 8.97 21.76 -9.62
CA SER A 1122 7.92 22.56 -10.24
C SER A 1122 8.29 23.05 -11.66
N ARG A 1123 9.58 23.28 -11.95
CA ARG A 1123 10.05 23.60 -13.32
C ARG A 1123 10.02 22.39 -14.25
N ILE A 1124 10.29 21.18 -13.73
CA ILE A 1124 10.18 19.94 -14.52
C ILE A 1124 8.70 19.65 -14.86
N ASP A 1125 7.78 19.87 -13.92
CA ASP A 1125 6.33 19.71 -14.15
C ASP A 1125 5.70 20.85 -14.99
N GLN A 1126 6.21 22.09 -14.89
CA GLN A 1126 5.81 23.19 -15.78
C GLN A 1126 6.34 22.98 -17.21
N ASN A 1127 7.53 22.41 -17.39
CA ASN A 1127 8.07 22.15 -18.71
C ASN A 1127 7.33 21.00 -19.43
N THR A 1128 6.93 19.93 -18.72
CA THR A 1128 6.15 18.82 -19.32
C THR A 1128 4.74 19.24 -19.73
N SER A 1129 4.06 20.10 -18.95
CA SER A 1129 2.75 20.66 -19.32
C SER A 1129 2.83 21.71 -20.44
N CYS A 1130 3.96 22.41 -20.59
CA CYS A 1130 4.21 23.32 -21.71
C CYS A 1130 4.39 22.55 -23.02
N PHE A 1131 5.06 21.39 -23.00
CA PHE A 1131 5.25 20.53 -24.20
C PHE A 1131 3.91 20.06 -24.81
N PHE A 1132 2.89 19.72 -24.01
CA PHE A 1132 1.57 19.32 -24.53
C PHE A 1132 0.76 20.49 -25.14
N LYS A 1133 0.96 21.73 -24.66
CA LYS A 1133 0.33 22.92 -25.26
C LYS A 1133 1.00 23.33 -26.57
N VAL A 1134 2.33 23.19 -26.66
CA VAL A 1134 3.08 23.44 -27.90
C VAL A 1134 2.65 22.48 -28.99
N ASP A 1135 2.49 21.18 -28.70
CA ASP A 1135 2.03 20.18 -29.67
C ASP A 1135 0.64 20.48 -30.26
N ASN A 1136 -0.28 21.02 -29.46
CA ASN A 1136 -1.64 21.34 -29.94
C ASN A 1136 -1.66 22.64 -30.78
N VAL A 1137 -0.81 23.61 -30.44
CA VAL A 1137 -0.62 24.83 -31.25
C VAL A 1137 0.07 24.50 -32.57
N ASP A 1138 1.06 23.61 -32.55
CA ASP A 1138 1.77 23.15 -33.74
C ASP A 1138 0.84 22.35 -34.69
N ARG A 1139 -0.07 21.54 -34.13
CA ARG A 1139 -1.14 20.87 -34.91
C ARG A 1139 -2.09 21.85 -35.58
N ARG A 1140 -2.51 22.91 -34.87
CA ARG A 1140 -3.40 23.97 -35.41
C ARG A 1140 -2.71 24.83 -36.46
N LEU A 1141 -1.42 25.13 -36.27
CA LEU A 1141 -0.61 25.83 -37.26
C LEU A 1141 -0.47 25.01 -38.54
N ARG A 1142 -0.20 23.70 -38.44
CA ARG A 1142 -0.11 22.82 -39.63
C ARG A 1142 -1.44 22.66 -40.35
N THR A 1143 -2.57 22.69 -39.65
CA THR A 1143 -3.89 22.68 -40.31
C THR A 1143 -4.15 24.00 -41.04
N LEU A 1144 -3.83 25.13 -40.40
CA LEU A 1144 -3.95 26.45 -41.03
C LEU A 1144 -3.01 26.59 -42.24
N GLU A 1145 -1.78 26.11 -42.14
CA GLU A 1145 -0.79 26.09 -43.22
C GLU A 1145 -1.28 25.23 -44.40
N SER A 1146 -1.91 24.08 -44.13
CA SER A 1146 -2.52 23.25 -45.16
C SER A 1146 -3.74 23.89 -45.84
N ASP A 1147 -4.54 24.66 -45.08
CA ASP A 1147 -5.68 25.41 -45.62
C ASP A 1147 -5.19 26.61 -46.46
N ILE A 1148 -4.12 27.28 -46.03
CA ILE A 1148 -3.47 28.36 -46.79
C ILE A 1148 -2.85 27.80 -48.07
N GLU A 1149 -2.11 26.70 -48.03
CA GLU A 1149 -1.56 26.03 -49.21
C GLU A 1149 -2.67 25.64 -50.19
N TYR A 1150 -3.78 25.10 -49.69
CA TYR A 1150 -4.94 24.77 -50.51
C TYR A 1150 -5.53 26.02 -51.19
N CYS A 1151 -5.79 27.09 -50.43
CA CYS A 1151 -6.30 28.34 -50.97
C CYS A 1151 -5.35 28.95 -52.00
N THR A 1152 -4.04 28.91 -51.75
CA THR A 1152 -3.00 29.43 -52.66
C THR A 1152 -2.95 28.61 -53.94
N SER A 1153 -3.01 27.28 -53.82
CA SER A 1153 -3.04 26.34 -54.96
C SER A 1153 -4.30 26.50 -55.79
N SER A 1154 -5.46 26.70 -55.15
CA SER A 1154 -6.73 26.96 -55.81
C SER A 1154 -6.73 28.32 -56.51
N LEU A 1155 -6.21 29.37 -55.89
CA LEU A 1155 -6.07 30.68 -56.51
C LEU A 1155 -5.11 30.64 -57.70
N GLN A 1156 -3.99 29.93 -57.59
CA GLN A 1156 -3.05 29.73 -58.68
C GLN A 1156 -3.67 28.91 -59.82
N TRP A 1157 -4.45 27.88 -59.51
CA TRP A 1157 -5.21 27.12 -60.52
C TRP A 1157 -6.27 27.99 -61.21
N ILE A 1158 -7.00 28.83 -60.46
CA ILE A 1158 -7.97 29.79 -61.01
C ILE A 1158 -7.26 30.83 -61.90
N MET A 1159 -6.10 31.33 -61.47
CA MET A 1159 -5.29 32.28 -62.25
C MET A 1159 -4.73 31.64 -63.53
N GLU A 1160 -4.20 30.41 -63.46
CA GLU A 1160 -3.72 29.65 -64.61
C GLU A 1160 -4.86 29.35 -65.60
N THR A 1161 -6.04 28.95 -65.11
CA THR A 1161 -7.22 28.69 -65.96
C THR A 1161 -7.80 29.96 -66.59
N LEU A 1162 -7.82 31.08 -65.86
CA LEU A 1162 -8.25 32.37 -66.41
C LEU A 1162 -7.22 32.96 -67.39
N SER A 1163 -5.92 32.71 -67.21
CA SER A 1163 -4.86 33.15 -68.13
C SER A 1163 -4.87 32.41 -69.47
N GLN A 1164 -5.45 31.20 -69.52
CA GLN A 1164 -5.61 30.41 -70.74
C GLN A 1164 -6.94 30.74 -71.43
N SER A 1165 -7.07 31.97 -71.94
CA SER A 1165 -8.25 32.32 -72.74
C SER A 1165 -8.19 31.68 -74.13
N SER A 1166 -9.11 30.75 -74.36
CA SER A 1166 -9.96 30.62 -75.56
C SER A 1166 -9.73 29.53 -76.62
N THR A 1167 -8.69 28.68 -76.60
CA THR A 1167 -8.60 27.64 -77.68
C THR A 1167 -8.01 26.27 -77.36
N VAL A 1168 -7.60 25.93 -76.13
CA VAL A 1168 -7.16 24.55 -75.81
C VAL A 1168 -7.54 24.15 -74.38
N LYS A 1169 -8.26 23.03 -74.22
CA LYS A 1169 -8.58 22.40 -72.92
C LYS A 1169 -7.28 21.99 -72.21
N SER A 1170 -7.00 22.53 -71.02
CA SER A 1170 -5.90 22.04 -70.19
C SER A 1170 -6.33 20.82 -69.34
N PRO A 1171 -5.49 19.77 -69.20
CA PRO A 1171 -5.84 18.54 -68.49
C PRO A 1171 -5.34 18.58 -67.03
N LYS A 1172 -5.50 19.69 -66.30
CA LYS A 1172 -5.10 19.77 -64.88
C LYS A 1172 -6.32 19.64 -63.97
N ALA A 1173 -6.39 18.52 -63.25
CA ALA A 1173 -7.41 18.26 -62.24
C ALA A 1173 -7.39 19.30 -61.12
N HIS A 1174 -8.57 19.64 -60.60
CA HIS A 1174 -8.73 20.58 -59.48
C HIS A 1174 -7.93 20.09 -58.25
N PRO A 1175 -7.20 20.97 -57.54
CA PRO A 1175 -6.53 20.58 -56.31
C PRO A 1175 -7.54 20.03 -55.31
N THR A 1176 -7.31 18.82 -54.82
CA THR A 1176 -8.14 18.15 -53.81
C THR A 1176 -7.56 18.36 -52.43
N ARG A 1177 -8.42 18.60 -51.44
CA ARG A 1177 -8.02 18.81 -50.04
C ARG A 1177 -7.36 17.52 -49.52
N LYS A 1178 -6.08 17.57 -49.15
CA LYS A 1178 -5.41 16.44 -48.50
C LYS A 1178 -6.02 16.26 -47.10
N ALA A 1179 -6.83 15.22 -46.91
CA ALA A 1179 -7.29 14.83 -45.58
C ALA A 1179 -6.12 14.15 -44.84
N PHE A 1180 -5.62 14.78 -43.79
CA PHE A 1180 -4.66 14.14 -42.88
C PHE A 1180 -5.40 13.07 -42.06
N ILE A 1181 -5.22 11.80 -42.42
CA ILE A 1181 -5.68 10.66 -41.61
C ILE A 1181 -4.59 10.40 -40.58
N SER A 1182 -4.92 10.57 -39.30
CA SER A 1182 -4.02 10.32 -38.17
C SER A 1182 -3.72 8.82 -38.04
N ALA A 1183 -2.56 8.38 -38.52
CA ALA A 1183 -1.98 7.09 -38.14
C ALA A 1183 -1.19 7.27 -36.84
N SER A 1184 -1.87 7.22 -35.70
CA SER A 1184 -1.24 7.11 -34.38
C SER A 1184 -2.18 6.35 -33.43
N ASN A 1185 -2.32 5.06 -33.69
CA ASN A 1185 -2.84 4.06 -32.75
C ASN A 1185 -2.09 2.75 -33.03
N GLU A 1186 -0.78 2.77 -32.83
CA GLU A 1186 0.05 1.57 -32.68
C GLU A 1186 1.37 1.99 -32.01
N LYS A 1187 1.32 2.09 -30.67
CA LYS A 1187 2.37 1.67 -29.72
C LYS A 1187 1.88 1.87 -28.29
#